data_AF-L8JC62-F1
#
_entry.id   AF-L8JC62-F1
#
_cell.length_a   1.000
_cell.length_b   1.000
_cell.length_c   1.000
_cell.angle_alpha   90.00
_cell.angle_beta   90.00
_cell.angle_gamma   90.00
#
_symmetry.space_group_name_H-M   'P 1'
#
loop_
_entity.id
_entity.type
_entity.pdbx_description
1 polymer ?
#
loop_
_entity_poly.entity_id
_entity_poly.type
_entity_poly.pdbx_seq_one_letter_code
_entity_poly.pdbx_strand_id
1 'polypeptide(L)'
;MPRWLKWLLSFGLKVSIAVVAVLLVVGIYLDNVVRDKFDGQLWNLPAVVYGRVLTLQPDQAMTLDEIRRELDLLQYHKVRTPQRIGEYSSSSTRIELNRRPFEFEDGHEGARHVMLTFADNELKSISEVGTKRQLGYLRIEPKMLGMLGTKEGEQRIFLPRERFPEVLVDALLVTEDRDFYHHEGVSPLAILRALVVNLKAGRTVQGGSTLTQQLAKNIFLSRDRTLLRKLSEAYIALIIDYRYSKDRILEAYLNEIYLGQDGAKEVHGFALGARLYFGRPLQELRIDQQALLVGMAKGPSYYNPWRNPERARQRRDLVLRLMMDNGILNGAQYEQAASRPLDVQSRPKIASRQPAYFQQLQRELKQKVGDNFTPGIGLRVFSTLDPLSQQKAEEAVLSMVPKLNKKAKTKVESAIVAVDRQSGEIRAMIGGSRPGYAGFNRALDASRQIGSLVKPAVYLAALRKPEKFTLATTVDDKPIVLKGSRGTAWKPRNYDRRFRGEVPLYYALAKSLNVPTVNLGMQVGLEQVINTMVQLGVDRNEIPKLPSILLGAFTLTPYQVTQMYQSVTSGGRKAELTALRAVVDQQGNLLFQSYPKAKQVVPEQAAWLTTYGMKNVVSQGTARFLQPKFGWAALAGKTGTTDKARDSWFVGIDGREVVTVWLGRDDNKPINLTGSAGALRLYNNYLERRHPEPLRLTWPKKLTTVKYNRLPNGTLAMDCAGNQSLPAWDKDGSLRSRCDGSKPAGWIKDMFSWN
;
A
#
# COMPACT_ATOMS: atom_id res chain seq x y z
N MET A 1 79.03 31.81 1.25
CA MET A 1 77.69 31.82 0.62
C MET A 1 77.34 33.23 0.18
N PRO A 2 77.12 33.48 -1.13
CA PRO A 2 76.92 34.84 -1.64
C PRO A 2 75.61 35.47 -1.11
N ARG A 3 75.60 36.80 -0.94
CA ARG A 3 74.50 37.58 -0.29
C ARG A 3 73.13 37.33 -0.93
N TRP A 4 73.07 37.18 -2.25
CA TRP A 4 71.85 36.88 -3.00
C TRP A 4 71.26 35.50 -2.68
N LEU A 5 72.12 34.51 -2.40
CA LEU A 5 71.69 33.15 -2.06
C LEU A 5 71.15 33.06 -0.62
N LYS A 6 71.72 33.83 0.32
CA LYS A 6 71.17 33.97 1.69
C LYS A 6 69.81 34.68 1.68
N TRP A 7 69.65 35.69 0.83
CA TRP A 7 68.38 36.39 0.65
C TRP A 7 67.31 35.48 0.02
N LEU A 8 67.64 34.72 -1.03
CA LEU A 8 66.74 33.73 -1.63
C LEU A 8 66.31 32.65 -0.63
N LEU A 9 67.23 32.12 0.18
CA LEU A 9 66.88 31.13 1.21
C LEU A 9 66.01 31.73 2.33
N SER A 10 66.31 32.95 2.78
CA SER A 10 65.49 33.63 3.80
C SER A 10 64.10 33.98 3.27
N PHE A 11 64.01 34.48 2.03
CA PHE A 11 62.74 34.76 1.38
C PHE A 11 61.95 33.47 1.15
N GLY A 12 62.58 32.42 0.62
CA GLY A 12 61.97 31.10 0.43
C GLY A 12 61.46 30.50 1.73
N LEU A 13 62.22 30.62 2.83
CA LEU A 13 61.79 30.17 4.15
C LEU A 13 60.58 30.98 4.66
N LYS A 14 60.60 32.30 4.56
CA LYS A 14 59.47 33.17 4.97
C LYS A 14 58.22 32.86 4.17
N VAL A 15 58.34 32.68 2.85
CA VAL A 15 57.23 32.27 1.98
C VAL A 15 56.72 30.88 2.36
N SER A 16 57.62 29.92 2.63
CA SER A 16 57.24 28.57 3.05
C SER A 16 56.46 28.59 4.37
N ILE A 17 56.93 29.36 5.37
CA ILE A 17 56.22 29.54 6.64
C ILE A 17 54.84 30.17 6.42
N ALA A 18 54.74 31.20 5.58
CA ALA A 18 53.46 31.83 5.25
C ALA A 18 52.50 30.84 4.56
N VAL A 19 52.98 30.03 3.62
CA VAL A 19 52.19 29.00 2.94
C VAL A 19 51.73 27.93 3.94
N VAL A 20 52.61 27.45 4.82
CA VAL A 20 52.25 26.49 5.87
C VAL A 20 51.19 27.08 6.80
N ALA A 21 51.32 28.34 7.22
CA ALA A 21 50.32 29.02 8.04
C ALA A 21 48.96 29.11 7.33
N VAL A 22 48.94 29.46 6.04
CA VAL A 22 47.71 29.47 5.23
C VAL A 22 47.10 28.07 5.12
N LEU A 23 47.90 27.04 4.83
CA LEU A 23 47.43 25.65 4.75
C LEU A 23 46.89 25.15 6.10
N LEU A 24 47.47 25.57 7.22
CA LEU A 24 46.97 25.26 8.55
C LEU A 24 45.61 25.93 8.81
N VAL A 25 45.46 27.21 8.48
CA VAL A 25 44.17 27.93 8.62
C VAL A 25 43.09 27.30 7.73
N VAL A 26 43.41 27.01 6.47
CA VAL A 26 42.52 26.29 5.55
C VAL A 26 42.21 24.90 6.08
N GLY A 27 43.20 24.20 6.65
CA GLY A 27 43.04 22.90 7.27
C GLY A 27 42.03 22.93 8.40
N ILE A 28 42.17 23.86 9.35
CA ILE A 28 41.23 24.07 10.46
C ILE A 28 39.82 24.38 9.95
N TYR A 29 39.71 25.22 8.91
CA TYR A 29 38.42 25.51 8.29
C TYR A 29 37.77 24.26 7.67
N LEU A 30 38.53 23.52 6.84
CA LEU A 30 38.06 22.29 6.20
C LEU A 30 37.74 21.20 7.22
N ASP A 31 38.50 21.14 8.30
CA ASP A 31 38.27 20.24 9.43
C ASP A 31 36.90 20.48 10.08
N ASN A 32 36.57 21.74 10.35
CA ASN A 32 35.25 22.10 10.85
C ASN A 32 34.14 21.74 9.85
N VAL A 33 34.34 22.01 8.55
CA VAL A 33 33.37 21.64 7.49
C VAL A 33 33.16 20.12 7.43
N VAL A 34 34.24 19.34 7.56
CA VAL A 34 34.18 17.87 7.59
C VAL A 34 33.43 17.39 8.82
N ARG A 35 33.74 17.93 10.00
CA ARG A 35 33.08 17.57 11.27
C ARG A 35 31.59 17.88 11.26
N ASP A 36 31.21 19.09 10.86
CA ASP A 36 29.81 19.52 10.77
C ASP A 36 28.99 18.55 9.90
N LYS A 37 29.62 17.97 8.87
CA LYS A 37 28.98 17.04 7.95
C LYS A 37 28.96 15.59 8.44
N PHE A 38 30.06 15.08 8.99
CA PHE A 38 30.20 13.67 9.39
C PHE A 38 29.69 13.36 10.80
N ASP A 39 29.85 14.30 11.74
CA ASP A 39 29.35 14.16 13.13
C ASP A 39 27.86 14.51 13.20
N GLY A 40 27.38 15.33 12.26
CA GLY A 40 25.98 15.64 12.06
C GLY A 40 25.28 14.71 11.07
N GLN A 41 24.37 15.28 10.29
CA GLN A 41 23.60 14.54 9.30
C GLN A 41 24.29 14.58 7.92
N LEU A 42 25.01 13.50 7.59
CA LEU A 42 25.68 13.34 6.29
C LEU A 42 24.72 13.57 5.11
N TRP A 43 23.50 13.02 5.21
CA TRP A 43 22.53 13.06 4.13
C TRP A 43 21.12 13.37 4.58
N ASN A 44 20.38 14.03 3.70
CA ASN A 44 18.94 14.12 3.75
C ASN A 44 18.32 12.79 3.27
N LEU A 45 17.99 11.89 4.20
CA LEU A 45 17.43 10.57 3.95
C LEU A 45 15.90 10.64 3.77
N PRO A 46 15.37 10.17 2.63
CA PRO A 46 13.93 10.08 2.45
C PRO A 46 13.31 9.08 3.43
N ALA A 47 12.07 9.31 3.81
CA ALA A 47 11.29 8.31 4.52
C ALA A 47 10.93 7.16 3.57
N VAL A 48 11.24 5.92 3.96
CA VAL A 48 10.92 4.72 3.18
C VAL A 48 9.53 4.23 3.57
N VAL A 49 8.65 4.08 2.58
CA VAL A 49 7.26 3.64 2.79
C VAL A 49 7.12 2.17 2.43
N TYR A 50 6.60 1.40 3.37
CA TYR A 50 6.30 -0.03 3.24
C TYR A 50 4.79 -0.28 3.20
N GLY A 51 4.36 -1.35 2.52
CA GLY A 51 2.98 -1.83 2.56
C GLY A 51 2.64 -2.52 3.88
N ARG A 52 1.51 -3.23 3.90
CA ARG A 52 1.13 -4.02 5.07
C ARG A 52 2.14 -5.14 5.32
N VAL A 53 2.36 -5.43 6.60
CA VAL A 53 3.03 -6.66 7.02
C VAL A 53 2.03 -7.81 6.86
N LEU A 54 2.41 -8.86 6.14
CA LEU A 54 1.59 -10.08 6.03
C LEU A 54 1.97 -11.01 7.19
N THR A 55 1.04 -11.17 8.13
CA THR A 55 1.17 -12.14 9.23
C THR A 55 0.39 -13.39 8.87
N LEU A 56 1.10 -14.51 8.75
CA LEU A 56 0.55 -15.84 8.50
C LEU A 56 0.34 -16.56 9.83
N GLN A 57 -0.80 -17.24 9.97
CA GLN A 57 -1.13 -18.04 11.14
C GLN A 57 -1.68 -19.42 10.73
N PRO A 58 -1.47 -20.47 11.54
CA PRO A 58 -2.18 -21.73 11.37
C PRO A 58 -3.70 -21.53 11.34
N ASP A 59 -4.38 -22.35 10.54
CA ASP A 59 -5.82 -22.36 10.26
C ASP A 59 -6.37 -21.06 9.63
N GLN A 60 -5.49 -20.21 9.09
CA GLN A 60 -5.89 -19.04 8.33
C GLN A 60 -6.42 -19.45 6.95
N ALA A 61 -7.56 -18.87 6.56
CA ALA A 61 -8.16 -19.02 5.23
C ALA A 61 -7.34 -18.30 4.16
N MET A 62 -6.19 -18.88 3.81
CA MET A 62 -5.28 -18.37 2.79
C MET A 62 -4.79 -19.51 1.91
N THR A 63 -4.94 -19.34 0.60
CA THR A 63 -4.55 -20.36 -0.36
C THR A 63 -3.04 -20.33 -0.63
N LEU A 64 -2.53 -21.48 -1.08
CA LEU A 64 -1.14 -21.61 -1.51
C LEU A 64 -0.82 -20.62 -2.65
N ASP A 65 -1.72 -20.47 -3.62
CA ASP A 65 -1.53 -19.56 -4.75
C ASP A 65 -1.61 -18.07 -4.36
N GLU A 66 -2.34 -17.71 -3.31
CA GLU A 66 -2.24 -16.37 -2.73
C GLU A 66 -0.86 -16.11 -2.14
N ILE A 67 -0.32 -17.03 -1.34
CA ILE A 67 1.03 -16.86 -0.79
C ILE A 67 2.08 -16.81 -1.89
N ARG A 68 1.98 -17.65 -2.93
CA ARG A 68 2.86 -17.56 -4.10
C ARG A 68 2.85 -16.16 -4.72
N ARG A 69 1.66 -15.59 -4.94
CA ARG A 69 1.51 -14.24 -5.50
C ARG A 69 2.12 -13.17 -4.60
N GLU A 70 2.02 -13.29 -3.29
CA GLU A 70 2.67 -12.39 -2.33
C GLU A 70 4.20 -12.47 -2.43
N LEU A 71 4.74 -13.69 -2.46
CA LEU A 71 6.18 -13.92 -2.63
C LEU A 71 6.70 -13.39 -3.97
N ASP A 72 5.95 -13.60 -5.06
CA ASP A 72 6.27 -13.05 -6.38
C ASP A 72 6.26 -11.51 -6.37
N LEU A 73 5.31 -10.90 -5.66
CA LEU A 73 5.22 -9.44 -5.50
C LEU A 73 6.41 -8.85 -4.74
N LEU A 74 7.00 -9.64 -3.84
CA LEU A 74 8.21 -9.36 -3.09
C LEU A 74 9.48 -9.79 -3.84
N GLN A 75 9.36 -10.33 -5.05
CA GLN A 75 10.48 -10.78 -5.89
C GLN A 75 11.30 -11.93 -5.28
N TYR A 76 10.64 -12.83 -4.55
CA TYR A 76 11.27 -14.11 -4.16
C TYR A 76 11.52 -14.98 -5.39
N HIS A 77 12.60 -15.78 -5.34
CA HIS A 77 13.05 -16.64 -6.43
C HIS A 77 12.48 -18.03 -6.26
N LYS A 78 11.66 -18.46 -7.21
CA LYS A 78 11.20 -19.85 -7.23
C LYS A 78 12.34 -20.76 -7.69
N VAL A 79 12.80 -21.62 -6.81
CA VAL A 79 13.87 -22.60 -7.05
C VAL A 79 13.40 -24.01 -6.67
N ARG A 80 14.18 -25.03 -7.03
CA ARG A 80 13.90 -26.42 -6.61
C ARG A 80 14.18 -26.63 -5.13
N THR A 81 15.32 -26.13 -4.67
CA THR A 81 15.79 -26.29 -3.28
C THR A 81 16.21 -24.91 -2.75
N PRO A 82 15.42 -24.27 -1.88
CA PRO A 82 15.75 -22.97 -1.32
C PRO A 82 16.98 -23.08 -0.40
N GLN A 83 18.02 -22.33 -0.70
CA GLN A 83 19.27 -22.31 0.10
C GLN A 83 19.66 -20.90 0.52
N ARG A 84 19.20 -19.88 -0.21
CA ARG A 84 19.52 -18.46 0.05
C ARG A 84 18.29 -17.70 0.50
N ILE A 85 18.51 -16.59 1.20
CA ILE A 85 17.44 -15.64 1.55
C ILE A 85 16.71 -15.16 0.28
N GLY A 86 15.40 -14.95 0.38
CA GLY A 86 14.61 -14.52 -0.78
C GLY A 86 14.35 -15.63 -1.80
N GLU A 87 14.59 -16.90 -1.47
CA GLU A 87 14.23 -18.06 -2.30
C GLU A 87 13.02 -18.81 -1.72
N TYR A 88 12.25 -19.44 -2.60
CA TYR A 88 11.17 -20.35 -2.22
C TYR A 88 11.03 -21.51 -3.21
N SER A 89 10.48 -22.62 -2.74
CA SER A 89 9.99 -23.71 -3.57
C SER A 89 8.52 -23.95 -3.21
N SER A 90 7.78 -24.58 -4.11
CA SER A 90 6.38 -24.90 -3.81
C SER A 90 5.89 -26.13 -4.55
N SER A 91 5.14 -26.97 -3.86
CA SER A 91 4.44 -28.15 -4.37
C SER A 91 2.93 -27.88 -4.48
N SER A 92 2.11 -28.92 -4.60
CA SER A 92 0.65 -28.79 -4.55
C SER A 92 0.12 -28.47 -3.14
N THR A 93 0.86 -28.80 -2.09
CA THR A 93 0.40 -28.68 -0.69
C THR A 93 1.38 -27.98 0.23
N ARG A 94 2.57 -27.61 -0.25
CA ARG A 94 3.62 -27.01 0.58
C ARG A 94 4.33 -25.85 -0.10
N ILE A 95 4.80 -24.91 0.70
CA ILE A 95 5.76 -23.87 0.31
C ILE A 95 6.93 -23.90 1.30
N GLU A 96 8.13 -24.14 0.79
CA GLU A 96 9.36 -23.94 1.56
C GLU A 96 9.94 -22.58 1.19
N LEU A 97 10.26 -21.73 2.16
CA LEU A 97 10.83 -20.42 1.88
C LEU A 97 11.91 -20.01 2.88
N ASN A 98 12.86 -19.24 2.39
CA ASN A 98 13.87 -18.57 3.18
C ASN A 98 13.50 -17.09 3.32
N ARG A 99 12.73 -16.79 4.37
CA ARG A 99 12.23 -15.44 4.68
C ARG A 99 13.41 -14.50 4.96
N ARG A 100 13.41 -13.33 4.35
CA ARG A 100 14.48 -12.32 4.45
C ARG A 100 14.60 -11.71 5.84
N PRO A 101 15.79 -11.39 6.34
CA PRO A 101 15.90 -10.58 7.55
C PRO A 101 15.25 -9.21 7.32
N PHE A 102 14.53 -8.69 8.30
CA PHE A 102 13.86 -7.40 8.18
C PHE A 102 13.71 -6.72 9.53
N GLU A 103 13.73 -5.39 9.50
CA GLU A 103 13.49 -4.56 10.67
C GLU A 103 12.01 -4.14 10.71
N PHE A 104 11.20 -4.86 11.48
CA PHE A 104 9.78 -4.57 11.66
C PHE A 104 9.57 -3.36 12.58
N GLU A 105 8.31 -2.93 12.73
CA GLU A 105 7.96 -1.80 13.57
C GLU A 105 8.31 -1.99 15.05
N ASP A 106 8.46 -3.23 15.50
CA ASP A 106 8.75 -3.65 16.87
C ASP A 106 10.16 -4.24 17.05
N GLY A 107 10.97 -4.30 15.99
CA GLY A 107 12.37 -4.70 16.06
C GLY A 107 12.86 -5.62 14.94
N HIS A 108 14.12 -6.01 15.04
CA HIS A 108 14.78 -6.87 14.07
C HIS A 108 14.28 -8.31 14.14
N GLU A 109 13.96 -8.90 12.99
CA GLU A 109 13.90 -10.34 12.82
C GLU A 109 14.92 -10.83 11.80
N GLY A 110 15.82 -11.72 12.24
CA GLY A 110 16.75 -12.44 11.36
C GLY A 110 16.05 -13.36 10.37
N ALA A 111 16.80 -13.87 9.39
CA ALA A 111 16.28 -14.78 8.36
C ALA A 111 15.64 -16.04 8.98
N ARG A 112 14.61 -16.60 8.31
CA ARG A 112 13.96 -17.84 8.75
C ARG A 112 13.73 -18.80 7.59
N HIS A 113 14.17 -20.04 7.75
CA HIS A 113 13.92 -21.14 6.81
C HIS A 113 12.70 -21.94 7.28
N VAL A 114 11.59 -21.80 6.56
CA VAL A 114 10.27 -22.29 7.01
C VAL A 114 9.55 -23.09 5.94
N MET A 115 8.76 -24.06 6.39
CA MET A 115 7.84 -24.87 5.60
C MET A 115 6.41 -24.52 6.00
N LEU A 116 5.63 -24.09 5.00
CA LEU A 116 4.19 -23.85 5.08
C LEU A 116 3.46 -25.05 4.49
N THR A 117 2.49 -25.61 5.22
CA THR A 117 1.67 -26.74 4.74
C THR A 117 0.21 -26.33 4.62
N PHE A 118 -0.43 -26.75 3.54
CA PHE A 118 -1.79 -26.37 3.17
C PHE A 118 -2.69 -27.59 3.03
N ALA A 119 -3.95 -27.44 3.43
CA ALA A 119 -5.04 -28.37 3.16
C ALA A 119 -6.35 -27.58 3.06
N ASP A 120 -7.26 -28.01 2.20
CA ASP A 120 -8.62 -27.43 2.08
C ASP A 120 -8.66 -25.90 1.87
N ASN A 121 -7.70 -25.36 1.09
CA ASN A 121 -7.53 -23.92 0.86
C ASN A 121 -7.18 -23.10 2.12
N GLU A 122 -6.64 -23.74 3.14
CA GLU A 122 -6.21 -23.13 4.39
C GLU A 122 -4.73 -23.45 4.68
N LEU A 123 -4.06 -22.53 5.38
CA LEU A 123 -2.71 -22.73 5.90
C LEU A 123 -2.80 -23.55 7.19
N LYS A 124 -2.37 -24.81 7.19
CA LYS A 124 -2.50 -25.71 8.35
C LYS A 124 -1.36 -25.60 9.34
N SER A 125 -0.13 -25.45 8.87
CA SER A 125 1.02 -25.41 9.76
C SER A 125 2.17 -24.58 9.20
N ILE A 126 2.96 -24.05 10.12
CA ILE A 126 4.17 -23.28 9.86
C ILE A 126 5.27 -23.92 10.71
N SER A 127 6.33 -24.42 10.08
CA SER A 127 7.42 -25.09 10.81
C SER A 127 8.79 -24.64 10.32
N GLU A 128 9.77 -24.54 11.21
CA GLU A 128 11.17 -24.31 10.83
C GLU A 128 11.78 -25.58 10.24
N VAL A 129 12.47 -25.48 9.10
CA VAL A 129 12.97 -26.66 8.37
C VAL A 129 14.06 -27.40 9.15
N GLY A 130 14.99 -26.67 9.77
CA GLY A 130 16.11 -27.27 10.52
C GLY A 130 15.69 -27.87 11.87
N THR A 131 14.99 -27.09 12.71
CA THR A 131 14.61 -27.49 14.08
C THR A 131 13.32 -28.30 14.12
N LYS A 132 12.52 -28.29 13.06
CA LYS A 132 11.14 -28.82 12.99
C LYS A 132 10.18 -28.19 14.01
N ARG A 133 10.56 -27.07 14.62
CA ARG A 133 9.72 -26.34 15.58
C ARG A 133 8.51 -25.75 14.87
N GLN A 134 7.31 -25.97 15.42
CA GLN A 134 6.07 -25.34 14.95
C GLN A 134 6.02 -23.88 15.41
N LEU A 135 5.60 -23.00 14.51
CA LEU A 135 5.45 -21.57 14.76
C LEU A 135 3.96 -21.20 14.82
N GLY A 136 3.58 -20.41 15.83
CA GLY A 136 2.21 -19.90 15.94
C GLY A 136 1.90 -18.79 14.92
N TYR A 137 2.93 -18.14 14.37
CA TYR A 137 2.80 -17.18 13.29
C TYR A 137 4.11 -17.03 12.51
N LEU A 138 4.03 -16.45 11.31
CA LEU A 138 5.16 -15.99 10.53
C LEU A 138 4.86 -14.63 9.92
N ARG A 139 5.73 -13.65 10.14
CA ARG A 139 5.67 -12.37 9.42
C ARG A 139 6.49 -12.44 8.14
N ILE A 140 5.88 -12.03 7.03
CA ILE A 140 6.55 -11.78 5.76
C ILE A 140 6.87 -10.29 5.69
N GLU A 141 8.09 -9.97 5.26
CA GLU A 141 8.53 -8.58 5.18
C GLU A 141 7.67 -7.77 4.18
N PRO A 142 7.33 -6.51 4.52
CA PRO A 142 6.43 -5.73 3.70
C PRO A 142 7.12 -5.22 2.44
N LYS A 143 6.34 -5.09 1.36
CA LYS A 143 6.85 -4.53 0.10
C LYS A 143 7.20 -3.05 0.26
N MET A 144 8.37 -2.64 -0.22
CA MET A 144 8.69 -1.22 -0.39
C MET A 144 7.79 -0.60 -1.46
N LEU A 145 6.98 0.38 -1.08
CA LEU A 145 6.06 1.09 -1.96
C LEU A 145 6.66 2.34 -2.57
N GLY A 146 7.65 2.94 -1.91
CA GLY A 146 8.34 4.12 -2.40
C GLY A 146 9.00 4.91 -1.28
N MET A 147 9.28 6.17 -1.58
CA MET A 147 9.99 7.09 -0.69
C MET A 147 9.28 8.45 -0.65
N LEU A 148 9.30 9.10 0.52
CA LEU A 148 8.76 10.42 0.76
C LEU A 148 9.87 11.38 1.24
N GLY A 149 9.77 12.67 0.90
CA GLY A 149 10.44 13.71 1.69
C GLY A 149 11.83 14.18 1.26
N THR A 150 12.29 14.03 0.01
CA THR A 150 13.50 14.75 -0.44
C THR A 150 13.17 15.84 -1.46
N LYS A 151 13.49 17.10 -1.09
CA LYS A 151 13.44 18.28 -1.98
C LYS A 151 14.61 18.31 -2.97
N GLU A 152 15.70 17.63 -2.63
CA GLU A 152 17.00 17.70 -3.31
C GLU A 152 17.13 16.80 -4.54
N GLY A 153 16.07 16.09 -4.95
CA GLY A 153 16.11 15.20 -6.13
C GLY A 153 16.93 13.93 -5.92
N GLU A 154 17.77 13.85 -4.90
CA GLU A 154 18.56 12.69 -4.53
C GLU A 154 17.73 11.69 -3.69
N GLN A 155 17.96 10.41 -3.93
CA GLN A 155 17.37 9.31 -3.18
C GLN A 155 18.42 8.29 -2.79
N ARG A 156 18.27 7.76 -1.58
CA ARG A 156 19.16 6.78 -0.98
C ARG A 156 18.40 5.94 0.05
N ILE A 157 18.85 4.70 0.23
CA ILE A 157 18.49 3.86 1.38
C ILE A 157 19.78 3.69 2.16
N PHE A 158 19.80 4.19 3.38
CA PHE A 158 20.94 3.99 4.27
C PHE A 158 21.03 2.51 4.67
N LEU A 159 22.24 1.96 4.56
CA LEU A 159 22.63 0.70 5.20
C LEU A 159 23.92 0.94 5.98
N PRO A 160 24.06 0.38 7.18
CA PRO A 160 25.33 0.41 7.90
C PRO A 160 26.32 -0.59 7.28
N ARG A 161 27.63 -0.39 7.50
CA ARG A 161 28.72 -1.19 6.90
C ARG A 161 28.53 -2.70 7.05
N GLU A 162 28.06 -3.16 8.19
CA GLU A 162 27.92 -4.58 8.53
C GLU A 162 26.81 -5.27 7.73
N ARG A 163 25.89 -4.48 7.13
CA ARG A 163 24.80 -5.01 6.29
C ARG A 163 25.17 -5.12 4.81
N PHE A 164 26.36 -4.65 4.40
CA PHE A 164 26.84 -4.82 3.03
C PHE A 164 27.46 -6.20 2.82
N PRO A 165 27.21 -6.88 1.69
CA PRO A 165 27.89 -8.14 1.38
C PRO A 165 29.41 -7.94 1.24
N GLU A 166 30.21 -8.76 1.92
CA GLU A 166 31.69 -8.67 1.85
C GLU A 166 32.20 -8.81 0.41
N VAL A 167 31.61 -9.71 -0.38
CA VAL A 167 31.96 -9.88 -1.81
C VAL A 167 31.82 -8.57 -2.61
N LEU A 168 30.85 -7.71 -2.27
CA LEU A 168 30.67 -6.41 -2.92
C LEU A 168 31.75 -5.42 -2.48
N VAL A 169 32.10 -5.45 -1.19
CA VAL A 169 33.15 -4.61 -0.63
C VAL A 169 34.50 -4.99 -1.26
N ASP A 170 34.83 -6.27 -1.29
CA ASP A 170 36.05 -6.79 -1.91
C ASP A 170 36.11 -6.44 -3.40
N ALA A 171 35.00 -6.58 -4.12
CA ALA A 171 34.89 -6.18 -5.52
C ALA A 171 35.19 -4.68 -5.72
N LEU A 172 34.66 -3.83 -4.83
CA LEU A 172 34.90 -2.39 -4.86
C LEU A 172 36.36 -2.06 -4.59
N LEU A 173 36.94 -2.61 -3.53
CA LEU A 173 38.33 -2.37 -3.14
C LEU A 173 39.30 -2.83 -4.23
N VAL A 174 39.13 -4.05 -4.76
CA VAL A 174 40.04 -4.59 -5.78
C VAL A 174 40.01 -3.78 -7.09
N THR A 175 38.87 -3.15 -7.38
CA THR A 175 38.62 -2.42 -8.62
C THR A 175 39.02 -0.95 -8.52
N GLU A 176 38.69 -0.29 -7.41
CA GLU A 176 38.82 1.17 -7.25
C GLU A 176 39.99 1.56 -6.34
N ASP A 177 40.29 0.80 -5.26
CA ASP A 177 41.31 1.18 -4.29
C ASP A 177 41.83 -0.02 -3.46
N ARG A 178 42.84 -0.73 -3.99
CA ARG A 178 43.35 -1.99 -3.42
C ARG A 178 43.99 -1.84 -2.05
N ASP A 179 44.68 -0.73 -1.84
CA ASP A 179 45.47 -0.45 -0.63
C ASP A 179 44.67 0.44 0.35
N PHE A 180 43.34 0.50 0.21
CA PHE A 180 42.46 1.42 0.93
C PHE A 180 42.69 1.45 2.45
N TYR A 181 42.85 0.28 3.06
CA TYR A 181 43.05 0.15 4.50
C TYR A 181 44.48 0.52 4.97
N HIS A 182 45.43 0.71 4.05
CA HIS A 182 46.84 0.94 4.38
C HIS A 182 47.34 2.36 4.13
N HIS A 183 46.67 3.15 3.28
CA HIS A 183 47.05 4.54 3.03
C HIS A 183 46.24 5.52 3.90
N GLU A 184 46.74 6.74 4.10
CA GLU A 184 46.06 7.78 4.88
C GLU A 184 45.29 8.73 3.94
N GLY A 185 44.17 8.30 3.36
CA GLY A 185 43.31 9.15 2.51
C GLY A 185 43.82 9.39 1.09
N VAL A 186 45.13 9.48 0.88
CA VAL A 186 45.78 9.64 -0.43
C VAL A 186 46.83 8.55 -0.60
N SER A 187 46.94 7.97 -1.79
CA SER A 187 47.96 6.96 -2.10
C SER A 187 49.01 7.52 -3.05
N PRO A 188 50.22 7.89 -2.55
CA PRO A 188 51.32 8.36 -3.39
C PRO A 188 51.73 7.31 -4.44
N LEU A 189 51.71 6.02 -4.06
CA LEU A 189 52.00 4.91 -4.94
C LEU A 189 50.98 4.81 -6.08
N ALA A 190 49.68 4.99 -5.81
CA ALA A 190 48.65 5.00 -6.84
C ALA A 190 48.78 6.19 -7.79
N ILE A 191 49.13 7.38 -7.27
CA ILE A 191 49.36 8.58 -8.07
C ILE A 191 50.56 8.39 -9.00
N LEU A 192 51.69 7.92 -8.47
CA LEU A 192 52.92 7.69 -9.24
C LEU A 192 52.69 6.61 -10.32
N ARG A 193 52.02 5.51 -9.97
CA ARG A 193 51.65 4.44 -10.91
C ARG A 193 50.78 4.98 -12.05
N ALA A 194 49.73 5.75 -11.72
CA ALA A 194 48.86 6.36 -12.71
C ALA A 194 49.60 7.35 -13.60
N LEU A 195 50.53 8.16 -13.06
CA LEU A 195 51.36 9.09 -13.81
C LEU A 195 52.20 8.35 -14.87
N VAL A 196 52.92 7.30 -14.47
CA VAL A 196 53.76 6.50 -15.39
C VAL A 196 52.93 5.86 -16.50
N VAL A 197 51.78 5.27 -16.17
CA VAL A 197 50.88 4.63 -17.15
C VAL A 197 50.30 5.65 -18.13
N ASN A 198 49.86 6.81 -17.63
CA ASN A 198 49.27 7.86 -18.46
C ASN A 198 50.30 8.52 -19.38
N LEU A 199 51.54 8.70 -18.92
CA LEU A 199 52.65 9.20 -19.75
C LEU A 199 52.98 8.22 -20.88
N LYS A 200 53.06 6.91 -20.58
CA LYS A 200 53.28 5.87 -21.60
C LYS A 200 52.15 5.78 -22.63
N ALA A 201 50.91 6.02 -22.21
CA ALA A 201 49.74 5.89 -23.08
C ALA A 201 49.39 7.18 -23.86
N GLY A 202 50.04 8.31 -23.58
CA GLY A 202 49.76 9.62 -24.20
C GLY A 202 48.36 10.19 -23.89
N ARG A 203 47.60 9.56 -22.99
CA ARG A 203 46.26 9.96 -22.57
C ARG A 203 45.97 9.45 -21.17
N THR A 204 44.96 10.00 -20.51
CA THR A 204 44.53 9.49 -19.19
C THR A 204 43.85 8.13 -19.36
N VAL A 205 44.52 7.06 -18.95
CA VAL A 205 44.03 5.67 -19.01
C VAL A 205 43.72 5.13 -17.61
N GLN A 206 44.53 5.48 -16.62
CA GLN A 206 44.38 5.03 -15.23
C GLN A 206 44.22 6.23 -14.28
N GLY A 207 43.28 6.11 -13.34
CA GLY A 207 43.07 7.09 -12.28
C GLY A 207 43.90 6.72 -11.05
N GLY A 208 44.53 7.72 -10.41
CA GLY A 208 45.25 7.56 -9.15
C GLY A 208 44.47 8.05 -7.93
N SER A 209 43.14 8.11 -8.00
CA SER A 209 42.31 8.65 -6.91
C SER A 209 41.81 7.55 -5.98
N THR A 210 41.94 7.77 -4.68
CA THR A 210 41.48 6.84 -3.62
C THR A 210 39.97 6.94 -3.39
N LEU A 211 39.39 5.98 -2.68
CA LEU A 211 37.97 6.04 -2.27
C LEU A 211 37.68 7.26 -1.39
N THR A 212 38.58 7.59 -0.45
CA THR A 212 38.43 8.78 0.41
C THR A 212 38.43 10.08 -0.42
N GLN A 213 39.26 10.17 -1.47
CA GLN A 213 39.23 11.32 -2.39
C GLN A 213 37.93 11.38 -3.22
N GLN A 214 37.43 10.24 -3.67
CA GLN A 214 36.15 10.19 -4.39
C GLN A 214 34.98 10.59 -3.49
N LEU A 215 35.00 10.18 -2.22
CA LEU A 215 34.02 10.58 -1.21
C LEU A 215 34.08 12.09 -0.96
N ALA A 216 35.28 12.64 -0.73
CA ALA A 216 35.48 14.07 -0.54
C ALA A 216 34.94 14.89 -1.71
N LYS A 217 35.19 14.43 -2.93
CA LYS A 217 34.67 15.03 -4.16
C LYS A 217 33.13 15.06 -4.20
N ASN A 218 32.49 13.94 -3.86
CA ASN A 218 31.04 13.81 -4.01
C ASN A 218 30.27 14.59 -2.91
N ILE A 219 30.80 14.66 -1.68
CA ILE A 219 30.11 15.30 -0.56
C ILE A 219 30.37 16.82 -0.49
N PHE A 220 31.61 17.27 -0.73
CA PHE A 220 32.01 18.64 -0.38
C PHE A 220 32.30 19.56 -1.56
N LEU A 221 32.53 19.03 -2.76
CA LEU A 221 33.11 19.80 -3.86
C LEU A 221 32.19 19.88 -5.08
N SER A 222 32.35 20.94 -5.87
CA SER A 222 31.64 21.12 -7.13
C SER A 222 32.14 20.14 -8.21
N ARG A 223 31.37 20.03 -9.31
CA ARG A 223 31.72 19.16 -10.45
C ARG A 223 32.82 19.73 -11.37
N ASP A 224 33.42 20.88 -11.04
CA ASP A 224 34.35 21.63 -11.92
C ASP A 224 35.71 20.95 -12.06
N ARG A 225 36.20 20.70 -13.28
CA ARG A 225 37.49 20.02 -13.48
C ARG A 225 38.69 20.96 -13.37
N THR A 226 39.07 21.34 -12.13
CA THR A 226 40.26 22.17 -11.86
C THR A 226 41.31 21.43 -11.01
N LEU A 227 42.59 21.79 -11.18
CA LEU A 227 43.69 21.26 -10.35
C LEU A 227 43.55 21.70 -8.88
N LEU A 228 43.07 22.92 -8.63
CA LEU A 228 42.80 23.43 -7.28
C LEU A 228 41.74 22.60 -6.55
N ARG A 229 40.65 22.22 -7.25
CA ARG A 229 39.67 21.28 -6.68
C ARG A 229 40.34 19.94 -6.36
N LYS A 230 41.23 19.44 -7.23
CA LYS A 230 41.91 18.16 -6.99
C LYS A 230 42.85 18.19 -5.79
N LEU A 231 43.52 19.31 -5.54
CA LEU A 231 44.30 19.53 -4.31
C LEU A 231 43.38 19.61 -3.08
N SER A 232 42.23 20.27 -3.20
CA SER A 232 41.22 20.34 -2.13
C SER A 232 40.66 18.95 -1.80
N GLU A 233 40.36 18.12 -2.81
CA GLU A 233 39.96 16.72 -2.64
C GLU A 233 41.00 15.93 -1.82
N ALA A 234 42.28 16.08 -2.18
CA ALA A 234 43.36 15.39 -1.49
C ALA A 234 43.48 15.85 -0.03
N TYR A 235 43.39 17.15 0.24
CA TYR A 235 43.51 17.67 1.61
C TYR A 235 42.31 17.27 2.48
N ILE A 236 41.09 17.39 1.96
CA ILE A 236 39.89 16.91 2.66
C ILE A 236 39.98 15.40 2.90
N ALA A 237 40.51 14.62 1.95
CA ALA A 237 40.68 13.18 2.13
C ALA A 237 41.66 12.84 3.27
N LEU A 238 42.76 13.58 3.42
CA LEU A 238 43.68 13.43 4.56
C LEU A 238 42.95 13.70 5.88
N ILE A 239 42.16 14.77 5.94
CA ILE A 239 41.39 15.16 7.14
C ILE A 239 40.36 14.09 7.50
N ILE A 240 39.61 13.58 6.53
CA ILE A 240 38.61 12.52 6.74
C ILE A 240 39.27 11.26 7.29
N ASP A 241 40.38 10.81 6.69
CA ASP A 241 41.06 9.58 7.09
C ASP A 241 41.74 9.69 8.46
N TYR A 242 42.20 10.90 8.82
CA TYR A 242 42.75 11.15 10.16
C TYR A 242 41.67 11.08 11.26
N ARG A 243 40.42 11.45 10.96
CA ARG A 243 39.35 11.55 11.97
C ARG A 243 38.45 10.34 12.08
N TYR A 244 38.19 9.67 10.96
CA TYR A 244 37.17 8.62 10.90
C TYR A 244 37.80 7.28 10.54
N SER A 245 37.25 6.21 11.11
CA SER A 245 37.71 4.86 10.78
C SER A 245 37.45 4.54 9.29
N LYS A 246 38.29 3.66 8.74
CA LYS A 246 38.15 3.17 7.36
C LYS A 246 36.76 2.61 7.08
N ASP A 247 36.16 1.92 8.03
CA ASP A 247 34.81 1.37 7.89
C ASP A 247 33.75 2.45 7.84
N ARG A 248 33.90 3.56 8.59
CA ARG A 248 32.98 4.71 8.51
C ARG A 248 33.12 5.44 7.17
N ILE A 249 34.34 5.58 6.65
CA ILE A 249 34.60 6.17 5.32
C ILE A 249 33.98 5.30 4.22
N LEU A 250 34.19 4.00 4.31
CA LEU A 250 33.65 3.04 3.36
C LEU A 250 32.12 2.99 3.41
N GLU A 251 31.51 3.00 4.61
CA GLU A 251 30.06 3.14 4.79
C GLU A 251 29.52 4.39 4.10
N ALA A 252 30.17 5.53 4.32
CA ALA A 252 29.79 6.79 3.68
C ALA A 252 29.90 6.69 2.15
N TYR A 253 30.97 6.13 1.61
CA TYR A 253 31.13 5.92 0.18
C TYR A 253 30.04 5.01 -0.41
N LEU A 254 29.78 3.86 0.23
CA LEU A 254 28.81 2.86 -0.22
C LEU A 254 27.38 3.41 -0.27
N ASN A 255 27.05 4.40 0.56
CA ASN A 255 25.75 5.06 0.60
C ASN A 255 25.69 6.33 -0.28
N GLU A 256 26.83 6.95 -0.59
CA GLU A 256 26.91 8.23 -1.31
C GLU A 256 27.04 8.07 -2.83
N ILE A 257 27.70 7.01 -3.31
CA ILE A 257 28.05 6.89 -4.72
C ILE A 257 26.81 6.96 -5.63
N TYR A 258 26.84 7.87 -6.61
CA TYR A 258 25.82 7.93 -7.66
C TYR A 258 25.86 6.65 -8.50
N LEU A 259 24.72 5.98 -8.68
CA LEU A 259 24.62 4.73 -9.44
C LEU A 259 23.62 4.80 -10.58
N GLY A 260 22.75 5.80 -10.67
CA GLY A 260 21.80 5.90 -11.76
C GLY A 260 20.69 6.92 -11.49
N GLN A 261 19.64 6.85 -12.31
CA GLN A 261 18.54 7.80 -12.24
C GLN A 261 17.19 7.09 -12.37
N ASP A 262 16.20 7.49 -11.57
CA ASP A 262 14.79 7.10 -11.70
C ASP A 262 13.95 8.33 -12.05
N GLY A 263 13.69 8.52 -13.35
CA GLY A 263 13.02 9.70 -13.87
C GLY A 263 13.84 10.97 -13.59
N ALA A 264 13.30 11.87 -12.77
CA ALA A 264 13.97 13.11 -12.38
C ALA A 264 14.84 12.98 -11.13
N LYS A 265 14.92 11.79 -10.52
CA LYS A 265 15.57 11.58 -9.23
C LYS A 265 16.90 10.84 -9.36
N GLU A 266 17.93 11.34 -8.70
CA GLU A 266 19.26 10.72 -8.64
C GLU A 266 19.23 9.55 -7.64
N VAL A 267 19.85 8.42 -8.01
CA VAL A 267 19.90 7.20 -7.21
C VAL A 267 21.32 7.02 -6.69
N HIS A 268 21.46 7.20 -5.38
CA HIS A 268 22.72 7.08 -4.64
C HIS A 268 22.74 5.83 -3.77
N GLY A 269 23.93 5.27 -3.65
CA GLY A 269 24.25 4.13 -2.81
C GLY A 269 23.85 2.77 -3.39
N PHE A 270 24.65 1.75 -3.07
CA PHE A 270 24.47 0.40 -3.60
C PHE A 270 23.13 -0.23 -3.19
N ALA A 271 22.62 0.10 -2.00
CA ALA A 271 21.34 -0.41 -1.50
C ALA A 271 20.17 -0.05 -2.42
N LEU A 272 20.09 1.21 -2.83
CA LEU A 272 19.05 1.68 -3.74
C LEU A 272 19.35 1.27 -5.19
N GLY A 273 20.63 1.24 -5.58
CA GLY A 273 21.09 0.71 -6.87
C GLY A 273 20.63 -0.74 -7.10
N ALA A 274 20.74 -1.62 -6.09
CA ALA A 274 20.25 -2.99 -6.17
C ALA A 274 18.75 -3.06 -6.51
N ARG A 275 17.94 -2.22 -5.87
CA ARG A 275 16.51 -2.14 -6.15
C ARG A 275 16.22 -1.56 -7.53
N LEU A 276 16.95 -0.53 -7.95
CA LEU A 276 16.78 0.11 -9.25
C LEU A 276 17.09 -0.87 -10.41
N TYR A 277 18.21 -1.60 -10.32
CA TYR A 277 18.68 -2.45 -11.42
C TYR A 277 18.12 -3.87 -11.37
N PHE A 278 17.89 -4.44 -10.20
CA PHE A 278 17.51 -5.85 -10.04
C PHE A 278 16.18 -6.08 -9.32
N GLY A 279 15.56 -5.03 -8.78
CA GLY A 279 14.28 -5.12 -8.07
C GLY A 279 14.38 -5.80 -6.69
N ARG A 280 15.60 -5.98 -6.16
CA ARG A 280 15.88 -6.79 -4.97
C ARG A 280 16.73 -6.06 -3.94
N PRO A 281 16.69 -6.48 -2.65
CA PRO A 281 17.66 -6.06 -1.65
C PRO A 281 19.09 -6.40 -2.05
N LEU A 282 20.05 -5.60 -1.56
CA LEU A 282 21.46 -5.75 -1.89
C LEU A 282 22.04 -7.10 -1.48
N GLN A 283 21.57 -7.63 -0.34
CA GLN A 283 22.02 -8.88 0.26
C GLN A 283 21.66 -10.12 -0.57
N GLU A 284 20.72 -9.99 -1.52
CA GLU A 284 20.29 -11.07 -2.41
C GLU A 284 21.01 -11.06 -3.75
N LEU A 285 21.79 -10.02 -4.04
CA LEU A 285 22.46 -9.92 -5.31
C LEU A 285 23.53 -11.00 -5.44
N ARG A 286 23.56 -11.61 -6.62
CA ARG A 286 24.62 -12.54 -7.00
C ARG A 286 25.93 -11.79 -7.24
N ILE A 287 27.03 -12.53 -7.27
CA ILE A 287 28.38 -12.02 -7.54
C ILE A 287 28.41 -11.22 -8.85
N ASP A 288 27.78 -11.72 -9.92
CA ASP A 288 27.70 -11.04 -11.22
C ASP A 288 26.96 -9.70 -11.17
N GLN A 289 25.94 -9.60 -10.31
CA GLN A 289 25.12 -8.40 -10.12
C GLN A 289 25.82 -7.37 -9.23
N GLN A 290 26.51 -7.82 -8.18
CA GLN A 290 27.37 -6.98 -7.34
C GLN A 290 28.52 -6.38 -8.16
N ALA A 291 29.20 -7.20 -8.97
CA ALA A 291 30.25 -6.76 -9.88
C ALA A 291 29.76 -5.74 -10.91
N LEU A 292 28.51 -5.87 -11.40
CA LEU A 292 27.90 -4.88 -12.28
C LEU A 292 27.75 -3.52 -11.57
N LEU A 293 27.20 -3.51 -10.34
CA LEU A 293 27.03 -2.26 -9.57
C LEU A 293 28.37 -1.57 -9.32
N VAL A 294 29.39 -2.34 -8.89
CA VAL A 294 30.75 -1.82 -8.67
C VAL A 294 31.34 -1.28 -9.98
N GLY A 295 31.19 -2.03 -11.08
CA GLY A 295 31.64 -1.60 -12.39
C GLY A 295 31.02 -0.28 -12.84
N MET A 296 29.75 -0.05 -12.50
CA MET A 296 29.03 1.19 -12.79
C MET A 296 29.47 2.38 -11.95
N ALA A 297 29.99 2.20 -10.73
CA ALA A 297 30.44 3.30 -9.87
C ALA A 297 31.44 4.25 -10.56
N LYS A 298 32.32 3.72 -11.42
CA LYS A 298 33.25 4.50 -12.24
C LYS A 298 32.57 5.48 -13.19
N GLY A 299 31.38 5.15 -13.69
CA GLY A 299 30.69 5.94 -14.70
C GLY A 299 29.27 5.44 -14.97
N PRO A 300 28.29 5.74 -14.09
CA PRO A 300 26.97 5.11 -14.13
C PRO A 300 26.19 5.37 -15.42
N SER A 301 26.33 6.58 -15.98
CA SER A 301 25.70 6.93 -17.26
C SER A 301 26.36 6.24 -18.46
N TYR A 302 27.69 6.04 -18.40
CA TYR A 302 28.46 5.43 -19.49
C TYR A 302 28.29 3.91 -19.54
N TYR A 303 28.28 3.28 -18.37
CA TYR A 303 28.06 1.84 -18.19
C TYR A 303 26.60 1.48 -17.92
N ASN A 304 25.66 2.36 -18.29
CA ASN A 304 24.25 2.13 -18.05
C ASN A 304 23.75 0.88 -18.83
N PRO A 305 23.27 -0.18 -18.17
CA PRO A 305 22.95 -1.45 -18.83
C PRO A 305 21.71 -1.38 -19.74
N TRP A 306 20.82 -0.39 -19.57
CA TRP A 306 19.69 -0.19 -20.48
C TRP A 306 20.08 0.54 -21.75
N ARG A 307 21.04 1.46 -21.67
CA ARG A 307 21.48 2.26 -22.82
C ARG A 307 22.65 1.62 -23.56
N ASN A 308 23.58 0.98 -22.84
CA ASN A 308 24.83 0.45 -23.34
C ASN A 308 25.14 -0.93 -22.73
N PRO A 309 24.32 -1.97 -23.01
CA PRO A 309 24.46 -3.29 -22.39
C PRO A 309 25.84 -3.93 -22.64
N GLU A 310 26.41 -3.78 -23.82
CA GLU A 310 27.73 -4.37 -24.13
C GLU A 310 28.86 -3.75 -23.29
N ARG A 311 28.86 -2.42 -23.12
CA ARG A 311 29.85 -1.75 -22.25
C ARG A 311 29.68 -2.16 -20.79
N ALA A 312 28.44 -2.27 -20.34
CA ALA A 312 28.11 -2.71 -18.99
C ALA A 312 28.61 -4.14 -18.73
N ARG A 313 28.38 -5.05 -19.70
CA ARG A 313 28.86 -6.44 -19.66
C ARG A 313 30.38 -6.50 -19.60
N GLN A 314 31.08 -5.85 -20.53
CA GLN A 314 32.55 -5.84 -20.55
C GLN A 314 33.12 -5.28 -19.24
N ARG A 315 32.50 -4.25 -18.67
CA ARG A 315 32.94 -3.67 -17.39
C ARG A 315 32.69 -4.61 -16.21
N ARG A 316 31.53 -5.28 -16.16
CA ARG A 316 31.20 -6.29 -15.15
C ARG A 316 32.17 -7.48 -15.22
N ASP A 317 32.47 -7.96 -16.41
CA ASP A 317 33.36 -9.11 -16.62
C ASP A 317 34.82 -8.77 -16.27
N LEU A 318 35.23 -7.51 -16.48
CA LEU A 318 36.52 -7.01 -15.99
C LEU A 318 36.57 -7.02 -14.46
N VAL A 319 35.53 -6.54 -13.76
CA VAL A 319 35.47 -6.59 -12.28
C VAL A 319 35.56 -8.04 -11.80
N LEU A 320 34.80 -8.95 -12.38
CA LEU A 320 34.85 -10.38 -12.05
C LEU A 320 36.26 -10.98 -12.25
N ARG A 321 36.95 -10.59 -13.34
CA ARG A 321 38.32 -11.03 -13.60
C ARG A 321 39.28 -10.52 -12.53
N LEU A 322 39.19 -9.23 -12.17
CA LEU A 322 40.01 -8.66 -11.11
C LEU A 322 39.78 -9.35 -9.76
N MET A 323 38.54 -9.73 -9.44
CA MET A 323 38.23 -10.49 -8.23
C MET A 323 38.87 -11.90 -8.24
N MET A 324 38.84 -12.58 -9.39
CA MET A 324 39.50 -13.88 -9.55
C MET A 324 41.02 -13.77 -9.43
N ASP A 325 41.63 -12.80 -10.13
CA ASP A 325 43.09 -12.59 -10.13
C ASP A 325 43.65 -12.27 -8.73
N ASN A 326 42.81 -11.77 -7.81
CA ASN A 326 43.17 -11.46 -6.42
C ASN A 326 42.64 -12.50 -5.42
N GLY A 327 42.20 -13.67 -5.89
CA GLY A 327 41.81 -14.80 -5.03
C GLY A 327 40.46 -14.66 -4.32
N ILE A 328 39.67 -13.63 -4.62
CA ILE A 328 38.32 -13.43 -4.05
C ILE A 328 37.34 -14.45 -4.65
N LEU A 329 37.51 -14.78 -5.93
CA LEU A 329 36.72 -15.79 -6.64
C LEU A 329 37.61 -16.93 -7.11
N ASN A 330 37.10 -18.16 -7.02
CA ASN A 330 37.71 -19.29 -7.73
C ASN A 330 37.29 -19.32 -9.22
N GLY A 331 37.99 -20.12 -10.04
CA GLY A 331 37.73 -20.20 -11.48
C GLY A 331 36.29 -20.61 -11.83
N ALA A 332 35.71 -21.55 -11.08
CA ALA A 332 34.33 -22.00 -11.30
C ALA A 332 33.31 -20.89 -11.01
N GLN A 333 33.51 -20.12 -9.94
CA GLN A 333 32.68 -18.97 -9.60
C GLN A 333 32.80 -17.86 -10.67
N TYR A 334 34.01 -17.59 -11.15
CA TYR A 334 34.26 -16.64 -12.23
C TYR A 334 33.52 -17.02 -13.52
N GLU A 335 33.72 -18.24 -14.01
CA GLU A 335 33.07 -18.74 -15.23
C GLU A 335 31.54 -18.72 -15.11
N GLN A 336 31.01 -19.14 -13.96
CA GLN A 336 29.57 -19.11 -13.71
C GLN A 336 29.02 -17.67 -13.67
N ALA A 337 29.76 -16.73 -13.10
CA ALA A 337 29.33 -15.33 -13.00
C ALA A 337 29.44 -14.60 -14.36
N ALA A 338 30.53 -14.82 -15.10
CA ALA A 338 30.80 -14.18 -16.38
C ALA A 338 29.88 -14.67 -17.51
N SER A 339 29.48 -15.94 -17.47
CA SER A 339 28.56 -16.51 -18.48
C SER A 339 27.11 -16.02 -18.35
N ARG A 340 26.73 -15.41 -17.21
CA ARG A 340 25.37 -14.92 -16.99
C ARG A 340 25.09 -13.64 -17.77
N PRO A 341 23.86 -13.46 -18.31
CA PRO A 341 23.45 -12.15 -18.82
C PRO A 341 23.43 -11.11 -17.69
N LEU A 342 23.29 -9.83 -18.05
CA LEU A 342 23.23 -8.74 -17.07
C LEU A 342 22.03 -8.84 -16.12
N ASP A 343 20.93 -9.48 -16.55
CA ASP A 343 19.76 -9.80 -15.70
C ASP A 343 19.18 -8.58 -14.96
N VAL A 344 19.21 -7.42 -15.62
CA VAL A 344 18.61 -6.18 -15.10
C VAL A 344 17.12 -6.13 -15.42
N GLN A 345 16.36 -5.39 -14.59
CA GLN A 345 14.95 -5.10 -14.85
C GLN A 345 14.78 -4.54 -16.25
N SER A 346 13.68 -4.90 -16.94
CA SER A 346 13.40 -4.42 -18.29
C SER A 346 13.19 -2.89 -18.37
N ARG A 347 12.80 -2.27 -17.26
CA ARG A 347 12.67 -0.82 -17.11
C ARG A 347 13.18 -0.37 -15.75
N PRO A 348 13.80 0.81 -15.65
CA PRO A 348 14.18 1.40 -14.37
C PRO A 348 12.92 1.62 -13.53
N LYS A 349 12.88 0.97 -12.36
CA LYS A 349 11.78 1.14 -11.40
C LYS A 349 12.26 0.74 -10.01
N ILE A 350 12.22 1.68 -9.07
CA ILE A 350 12.49 1.40 -7.66
C ILE A 350 11.26 0.83 -6.97
N ALA A 351 10.09 1.45 -7.22
CA ALA A 351 8.84 1.05 -6.62
C ALA A 351 7.63 1.38 -7.53
N SER A 352 6.46 0.85 -7.19
CA SER A 352 5.23 1.13 -7.95
C SER A 352 4.65 2.47 -7.52
N ARG A 353 4.34 3.35 -8.49
CA ARG A 353 3.74 4.65 -8.21
C ARG A 353 2.31 4.46 -7.70
N GLN A 354 2.09 4.79 -6.42
CA GLN A 354 0.77 4.76 -5.78
C GLN A 354 0.31 6.16 -5.34
N PRO A 355 0.16 7.12 -6.27
CA PRO A 355 0.00 8.54 -5.91
C PRO A 355 -1.28 8.80 -5.13
N ALA A 356 -2.40 8.17 -5.47
CA ALA A 356 -3.66 8.36 -4.74
C ALA A 356 -3.55 7.92 -3.27
N TYR A 357 -2.96 6.75 -3.04
CA TYR A 357 -2.71 6.24 -1.69
C TYR A 357 -1.69 7.10 -0.94
N PHE A 358 -0.60 7.50 -1.58
CA PHE A 358 0.45 8.33 -0.99
C PHE A 358 -0.08 9.70 -0.56
N GLN A 359 -1.04 10.27 -1.29
CA GLN A 359 -1.71 11.51 -0.85
C GLN A 359 -2.47 11.32 0.47
N GLN A 360 -3.20 10.21 0.64
CA GLN A 360 -3.86 9.91 1.92
C GLN A 360 -2.84 9.67 3.03
N LEU A 361 -1.77 8.91 2.74
CA LEU A 361 -0.70 8.66 3.69
C LEU A 361 -0.04 9.97 4.15
N GLN A 362 0.22 10.90 3.23
CA GLN A 362 0.76 12.22 3.55
C GLN A 362 -0.20 13.05 4.41
N ARG A 363 -1.51 13.00 4.15
CA ARG A 363 -2.53 13.65 4.99
C ARG A 363 -2.48 13.09 6.42
N GLU A 364 -2.41 11.78 6.58
CA GLU A 364 -2.36 11.13 7.89
C GLU A 364 -1.03 11.35 8.61
N LEU A 365 0.11 11.34 7.92
CA LEU A 365 1.41 11.69 8.50
C LEU A 365 1.36 13.10 9.08
N LYS A 366 0.85 14.08 8.31
CA LYS A 366 0.71 15.45 8.78
C LYS A 366 -0.25 15.58 9.97
N GLN A 367 -1.38 14.87 9.94
CA GLN A 367 -2.41 14.97 10.99
C GLN A 367 -2.07 14.23 12.29
N LYS A 368 -1.46 13.05 12.19
CA LYS A 368 -1.29 12.14 13.33
C LYS A 368 0.13 12.15 13.91
N VAL A 369 1.13 12.39 13.07
CA VAL A 369 2.54 12.42 13.47
C VAL A 369 2.99 13.87 13.65
N GLY A 370 2.49 14.78 12.81
CA GLY A 370 2.72 16.21 12.95
C GLY A 370 4.21 16.55 12.94
N ASP A 371 4.65 17.33 13.93
CA ASP A 371 6.03 17.81 14.04
C ASP A 371 7.04 16.69 14.35
N ASN A 372 6.58 15.54 14.87
CA ASN A 372 7.43 14.35 15.06
C ASN A 372 7.84 13.71 13.72
N PHE A 373 7.17 14.04 12.62
CA PHE A 373 7.60 13.62 11.29
C PHE A 373 8.62 14.63 10.75
N THR A 374 9.89 14.44 11.10
CA THR A 374 10.99 15.24 10.54
C THR A 374 11.40 14.66 9.17
N PRO A 375 11.19 15.37 8.05
CA PRO A 375 11.72 14.92 6.77
C PRO A 375 13.25 14.87 6.82
N GLY A 376 13.84 13.89 6.15
CA GLY A 376 15.28 13.81 6.01
C GLY A 376 15.98 12.89 6.99
N ILE A 377 15.40 12.51 8.12
CA ILE A 377 16.09 11.61 9.08
C ILE A 377 15.98 10.11 8.72
N GLY A 378 15.37 9.78 7.58
CA GLY A 378 15.32 8.39 7.08
C GLY A 378 14.21 7.54 7.70
N LEU A 379 13.07 8.12 8.07
CA LEU A 379 11.99 7.38 8.75
C LEU A 379 11.52 6.13 7.96
N ARG A 380 11.17 5.06 8.68
CA ARG A 380 10.44 3.91 8.14
C ARG A 380 8.96 4.10 8.41
N VAL A 381 8.18 4.19 7.34
CA VAL A 381 6.73 4.38 7.40
C VAL A 381 6.04 3.08 6.99
N PHE A 382 5.38 2.43 7.95
CA PHE A 382 4.56 1.26 7.71
C PHE A 382 3.13 1.70 7.38
N SER A 383 2.64 1.32 6.21
CA SER A 383 1.28 1.62 5.76
C SER A 383 0.40 0.37 5.77
N THR A 384 -0.91 0.56 5.54
CA THR A 384 -1.88 -0.55 5.52
C THR A 384 -2.16 -1.12 4.13
N LEU A 385 -1.52 -0.57 3.07
CA LEU A 385 -1.76 -0.95 1.69
C LEU A 385 -1.46 -2.44 1.48
N ASP A 386 -2.42 -3.16 0.90
CA ASP A 386 -2.24 -4.53 0.42
C ASP A 386 -1.72 -4.48 -1.02
N PRO A 387 -0.44 -4.85 -1.27
CA PRO A 387 0.12 -4.79 -2.63
C PRO A 387 -0.68 -5.61 -3.65
N LEU A 388 -1.27 -6.72 -3.22
CA LEU A 388 -2.07 -7.58 -4.08
C LEU A 388 -3.41 -6.93 -4.42
N SER A 389 -4.18 -6.45 -3.44
CA SER A 389 -5.44 -5.72 -3.70
C SER A 389 -5.22 -4.48 -4.55
N GLN A 390 -4.16 -3.70 -4.29
CA GLN A 390 -3.83 -2.52 -5.11
C GLN A 390 -3.57 -2.93 -6.56
N GLN A 391 -2.69 -3.90 -6.81
CA GLN A 391 -2.40 -4.37 -8.17
C GLN A 391 -3.66 -4.87 -8.88
N LYS A 392 -4.52 -5.64 -8.18
CA LYS A 392 -5.74 -6.20 -8.78
C LYS A 392 -6.77 -5.11 -9.09
N ALA A 393 -6.85 -4.06 -8.28
CA ALA A 393 -7.67 -2.88 -8.57
C ALA A 393 -7.15 -2.11 -9.79
N GLU A 394 -5.84 -1.91 -9.91
CA GLU A 394 -5.22 -1.28 -11.09
C GLU A 394 -5.49 -2.06 -12.38
N GLU A 395 -5.28 -3.38 -12.36
CA GLU A 395 -5.55 -4.28 -13.49
C GLU A 395 -7.05 -4.26 -13.88
N ALA A 396 -7.95 -4.19 -12.90
CA ALA A 396 -9.38 -4.09 -13.16
C ALA A 396 -9.72 -2.76 -13.87
N VAL A 397 -9.19 -1.64 -13.39
CA VAL A 397 -9.38 -0.31 -14.00
C VAL A 397 -8.84 -0.27 -15.43
N LEU A 398 -7.58 -0.67 -15.62
CA LEU A 398 -6.91 -0.67 -16.93
C LEU A 398 -7.64 -1.52 -17.97
N SER A 399 -8.26 -2.62 -17.54
CA SER A 399 -8.97 -3.53 -18.45
C SER A 399 -10.43 -3.15 -18.71
N MET A 400 -11.14 -2.59 -17.71
CA MET A 400 -12.58 -2.35 -17.79
C MET A 400 -12.95 -0.93 -18.18
N VAL A 401 -12.21 0.09 -17.75
CA VAL A 401 -12.55 1.48 -18.10
C VAL A 401 -12.58 1.70 -19.62
N PRO A 402 -11.64 1.17 -20.44
CA PRO A 402 -11.74 1.29 -21.90
C PRO A 402 -13.01 0.63 -22.49
N LYS A 403 -13.46 -0.50 -21.92
CA LYS A 403 -14.69 -1.17 -22.35
C LYS A 403 -15.93 -0.36 -21.97
N LEU A 404 -15.91 0.22 -20.78
CA LEU A 404 -16.98 1.10 -20.29
C LEU A 404 -17.04 2.41 -21.07
N ASN A 405 -15.90 2.95 -21.51
CA ASN A 405 -15.87 4.12 -22.38
C ASN A 405 -16.63 3.90 -23.68
N LYS A 406 -16.41 2.73 -24.33
CA LYS A 406 -17.13 2.35 -25.56
C LYS A 406 -18.63 2.27 -25.32
N LYS A 407 -19.05 1.66 -24.20
CA LYS A 407 -20.46 1.53 -23.83
C LYS A 407 -21.11 2.88 -23.49
N ALA A 408 -20.40 3.73 -22.77
CA ALA A 408 -20.83 5.07 -22.39
C ALA A 408 -20.84 6.05 -23.58
N LYS A 409 -20.14 5.72 -24.68
CA LYS A 409 -19.83 6.61 -25.80
C LYS A 409 -19.12 7.90 -25.35
N THR A 410 -18.34 7.80 -24.27
CA THR A 410 -17.56 8.90 -23.69
C THR A 410 -16.39 8.35 -22.89
N LYS A 411 -15.35 9.16 -22.66
CA LYS A 411 -14.35 8.90 -21.62
C LYS A 411 -15.01 9.04 -20.24
N VAL A 412 -14.79 8.07 -19.37
CA VAL A 412 -15.18 8.10 -17.96
C VAL A 412 -13.94 8.04 -17.08
N GLU A 413 -14.02 8.72 -15.95
CA GLU A 413 -13.07 8.60 -14.85
C GLU A 413 -13.55 7.56 -13.83
N SER A 414 -12.64 7.08 -13.00
CA SER A 414 -12.92 6.05 -12.00
C SER A 414 -12.24 6.32 -10.67
N ALA A 415 -12.85 5.86 -9.58
CA ALA A 415 -12.22 5.78 -8.28
C ALA A 415 -12.57 4.46 -7.60
N ILE A 416 -11.61 3.89 -6.87
CA ILE A 416 -11.79 2.69 -6.04
C ILE A 416 -11.19 2.96 -4.66
N VAL A 417 -11.93 2.63 -3.61
CA VAL A 417 -11.43 2.58 -2.24
C VAL A 417 -11.79 1.22 -1.67
N ALA A 418 -10.79 0.42 -1.32
CA ALA A 418 -10.96 -0.88 -0.66
C ALA A 418 -10.38 -0.80 0.75
N VAL A 419 -11.17 -1.18 1.74
CA VAL A 419 -10.77 -1.16 3.15
C VAL A 419 -11.09 -2.48 3.80
N ASP A 420 -10.29 -2.86 4.78
CA ASP A 420 -10.57 -3.97 5.67
C ASP A 420 -11.90 -3.74 6.40
N ARG A 421 -12.80 -4.72 6.33
CA ARG A 421 -14.16 -4.59 6.84
C ARG A 421 -14.20 -4.36 8.35
N GLN A 422 -13.25 -4.92 9.09
CA GLN A 422 -13.25 -4.90 10.55
C GLN A 422 -12.42 -3.75 11.12
N SER A 423 -11.21 -3.57 10.60
CA SER A 423 -10.22 -2.62 11.15
C SER A 423 -10.28 -1.23 10.50
N GLY A 424 -10.92 -1.07 9.34
CA GLY A 424 -10.92 0.19 8.58
C GLY A 424 -9.59 0.49 7.87
N GLU A 425 -8.61 -0.40 7.95
CA GLU A 425 -7.33 -0.25 7.28
C GLU A 425 -7.50 -0.21 5.75
N ILE A 426 -6.95 0.83 5.10
CA ILE A 426 -7.09 1.02 3.66
C ILE A 426 -6.16 0.05 2.94
N ARG A 427 -6.73 -0.88 2.18
CA ARG A 427 -6.01 -1.93 1.45
C ARG A 427 -5.65 -1.51 0.03
N ALA A 428 -6.52 -0.77 -0.64
CA ALA A 428 -6.26 -0.23 -1.97
C ALA A 428 -6.95 1.11 -2.21
N MET A 429 -6.33 1.98 -3.01
CA MET A 429 -6.88 3.26 -3.42
C MET A 429 -6.50 3.61 -4.86
N ILE A 430 -7.51 3.86 -5.70
CA ILE A 430 -7.37 4.33 -7.08
C ILE A 430 -8.08 5.67 -7.22
N GLY A 431 -7.35 6.70 -7.66
CA GLY A 431 -7.86 8.08 -7.81
C GLY A 431 -8.27 8.49 -9.23
N GLY A 432 -8.14 7.62 -10.23
CA GLY A 432 -8.46 7.94 -11.62
C GLY A 432 -8.45 6.74 -12.57
N SER A 433 -8.85 6.98 -13.82
CA SER A 433 -8.87 5.99 -14.92
C SER A 433 -7.50 5.52 -15.39
N ARG A 434 -6.45 6.29 -15.06
CA ARG A 434 -5.03 6.01 -15.35
C ARG A 434 -4.28 5.80 -14.03
N PRO A 435 -4.25 4.56 -13.50
CA PRO A 435 -3.48 4.27 -12.30
C PRO A 435 -2.02 4.69 -12.42
N GLY A 436 -1.42 5.16 -11.31
CA GLY A 436 -0.04 5.65 -11.28
C GLY A 436 0.18 7.08 -11.78
N TYR A 437 -0.83 7.73 -12.38
CA TYR A 437 -0.76 9.17 -12.70
C TYR A 437 -0.95 10.01 -11.44
N ALA A 438 0.00 10.90 -11.16
CA ALA A 438 -0.11 11.86 -10.06
C ALA A 438 -0.94 13.07 -10.51
N GLY A 439 -2.15 13.21 -9.97
CA GLY A 439 -3.06 14.29 -10.31
C GLY A 439 -4.22 14.38 -9.31
N PHE A 440 -5.37 14.87 -9.78
CA PHE A 440 -6.58 14.99 -8.96
C PHE A 440 -7.06 13.62 -8.44
N ASN A 441 -7.09 13.46 -7.12
CA ASN A 441 -7.40 12.19 -6.47
C ASN A 441 -8.90 12.07 -6.18
N ARG A 442 -9.62 11.45 -7.12
CA ARG A 442 -11.09 11.34 -7.03
C ARG A 442 -11.56 10.46 -5.88
N ALA A 443 -10.69 9.60 -5.33
CA ALA A 443 -11.04 8.81 -4.15
C ALA A 443 -11.22 9.69 -2.90
N LEU A 444 -10.46 10.77 -2.79
CA LEU A 444 -10.44 11.67 -1.64
C LEU A 444 -11.15 13.00 -1.87
N ASP A 445 -11.09 13.53 -3.10
CA ASP A 445 -11.40 14.94 -3.38
C ASP A 445 -12.60 15.14 -4.31
N ALA A 446 -13.08 14.09 -4.98
CA ALA A 446 -14.26 14.20 -5.84
C ALA A 446 -15.55 13.98 -5.02
N SER A 447 -16.11 15.09 -4.51
CA SER A 447 -17.43 15.05 -3.87
C SER A 447 -18.53 14.92 -4.92
N ARG A 448 -19.30 13.83 -4.87
CA ARG A 448 -20.27 13.43 -5.91
C ARG A 448 -21.57 12.95 -5.27
N GLN A 449 -22.69 13.15 -5.96
CA GLN A 449 -23.98 12.68 -5.45
C GLN A 449 -23.95 11.15 -5.30
N ILE A 450 -24.35 10.63 -4.13
CA ILE A 450 -24.25 9.19 -3.85
C ILE A 450 -25.49 8.42 -4.31
N GLY A 451 -26.60 9.14 -4.54
CA GLY A 451 -27.88 8.57 -4.97
C GLY A 451 -28.34 7.42 -4.07
N SER A 452 -28.76 6.31 -4.68
CA SER A 452 -29.27 5.15 -3.96
C SER A 452 -28.28 4.45 -3.00
N LEU A 453 -27.02 4.89 -2.89
CA LEU A 453 -26.11 4.41 -1.84
C LEU A 453 -26.51 4.86 -0.43
N VAL A 454 -27.37 5.87 -0.27
CA VAL A 454 -27.85 6.29 1.06
C VAL A 454 -28.79 5.26 1.70
N LYS A 455 -29.49 4.46 0.89
CA LYS A 455 -30.64 3.67 1.34
C LYS A 455 -30.33 2.75 2.52
N PRO A 456 -29.21 2.01 2.56
CA PRO A 456 -28.88 1.21 3.74
C PRO A 456 -28.90 1.99 5.06
N ALA A 457 -28.50 3.27 5.09
CA ALA A 457 -28.59 4.10 6.30
C ALA A 457 -30.05 4.41 6.70
N VAL A 458 -30.95 4.60 5.72
CA VAL A 458 -32.40 4.79 5.97
C VAL A 458 -33.01 3.51 6.56
N TYR A 459 -32.69 2.34 5.99
CA TYR A 459 -33.19 1.06 6.47
C TYR A 459 -32.60 0.69 7.83
N LEU A 460 -31.31 0.98 8.04
CA LEU A 460 -30.67 0.84 9.35
C LEU A 460 -31.39 1.69 10.41
N ALA A 461 -31.69 2.96 10.10
CA ALA A 461 -32.41 3.84 11.03
C ALA A 461 -33.80 3.27 11.40
N ALA A 462 -34.48 2.61 10.47
CA ALA A 462 -35.73 1.88 10.74
C ALA A 462 -35.51 0.64 11.61
N LEU A 463 -34.58 -0.23 11.23
CA LEU A 463 -34.30 -1.52 11.90
C LEU A 463 -33.71 -1.37 13.31
N ARG A 464 -33.35 -0.14 13.72
CA ARG A 464 -33.04 0.22 15.12
C ARG A 464 -34.28 0.21 16.04
N LYS A 465 -35.47 0.27 15.46
CA LYS A 465 -36.77 0.28 16.13
C LYS A 465 -37.52 -1.04 15.86
N PRO A 466 -37.03 -2.19 16.38
CA PRO A 466 -37.61 -3.51 16.10
C PRO A 466 -39.06 -3.66 16.56
N GLU A 467 -39.50 -2.83 17.50
CA GLU A 467 -40.91 -2.75 17.92
C GLU A 467 -41.85 -2.21 16.81
N LYS A 468 -41.30 -1.60 15.75
CA LYS A 468 -42.06 -1.07 14.60
C LYS A 468 -41.65 -1.68 13.27
N PHE A 469 -40.35 -1.94 13.08
CA PHE A 469 -39.81 -2.32 11.78
C PHE A 469 -39.01 -3.62 11.84
N THR A 470 -39.38 -4.55 10.98
CA THR A 470 -38.64 -5.75 10.65
C THR A 470 -38.37 -5.78 9.14
N LEU A 471 -37.55 -6.71 8.67
CA LEU A 471 -37.35 -6.91 7.23
C LEU A 471 -38.64 -7.31 6.49
N ALA A 472 -39.63 -7.85 7.20
CA ALA A 472 -40.93 -8.23 6.66
C ALA A 472 -41.95 -7.07 6.66
N THR A 473 -41.73 -6.01 7.44
CA THR A 473 -42.64 -4.85 7.49
C THR A 473 -42.88 -4.31 6.08
N THR A 474 -44.12 -4.00 5.77
CA THR A 474 -44.52 -3.47 4.47
C THR A 474 -44.57 -1.95 4.49
N VAL A 475 -44.26 -1.36 3.35
CA VAL A 475 -44.37 0.09 3.11
C VAL A 475 -45.03 0.34 1.77
N ASP A 476 -45.74 1.46 1.68
CA ASP A 476 -46.43 1.86 0.46
C ASP A 476 -45.44 2.15 -0.69
N ASP A 477 -45.73 1.57 -1.84
CA ASP A 477 -45.20 1.90 -3.16
C ASP A 477 -46.33 2.48 -4.02
N LYS A 478 -46.88 3.61 -3.58
CA LYS A 478 -47.97 4.38 -4.23
C LYS A 478 -47.50 5.82 -4.51
N PRO A 479 -48.10 6.57 -5.46
CA PRO A 479 -47.72 7.96 -5.71
C PRO A 479 -47.73 8.81 -4.43
N ILE A 480 -46.66 9.56 -4.19
CA ILE A 480 -46.56 10.48 -3.04
C ILE A 480 -46.23 11.90 -3.49
N VAL A 481 -46.73 12.88 -2.74
CA VAL A 481 -46.46 14.30 -2.93
C VAL A 481 -46.06 14.89 -1.59
N LEU A 482 -44.82 15.37 -1.50
CA LEU A 482 -44.30 16.04 -0.31
C LEU A 482 -44.25 17.55 -0.57
N LYS A 483 -44.95 18.33 0.24
CA LYS A 483 -44.96 19.80 0.16
C LYS A 483 -43.68 20.34 0.80
N GLY A 484 -42.94 21.16 0.05
CA GLY A 484 -41.76 21.87 0.50
C GLY A 484 -42.12 23.17 1.22
N SER A 485 -41.16 23.72 1.96
CA SER A 485 -41.32 24.94 2.76
C SER A 485 -41.62 26.21 1.93
N ARG A 486 -41.35 26.19 0.62
CA ARG A 486 -41.57 27.31 -0.32
C ARG A 486 -42.72 27.04 -1.31
N GLY A 487 -43.69 26.22 -0.95
CA GLY A 487 -44.85 25.89 -1.82
C GLY A 487 -44.53 24.95 -2.99
N THR A 488 -43.27 24.53 -3.16
CA THR A 488 -42.87 23.54 -4.17
C THR A 488 -43.31 22.13 -3.78
N ALA A 489 -43.76 21.32 -4.73
CA ALA A 489 -44.19 19.95 -4.48
C ALA A 489 -43.17 18.94 -5.04
N TRP A 490 -42.61 18.08 -4.19
CA TRP A 490 -41.71 17.02 -4.61
C TRP A 490 -42.47 15.71 -4.80
N LYS A 491 -42.36 15.12 -6.01
CA LYS A 491 -43.07 13.91 -6.43
C LYS A 491 -42.07 12.83 -6.84
N PRO A 492 -41.41 12.14 -5.89
CA PRO A 492 -40.43 11.11 -6.20
C PRO A 492 -41.10 9.95 -6.96
N ARG A 493 -40.33 9.30 -7.84
CA ARG A 493 -40.78 8.14 -8.63
C ARG A 493 -39.76 7.01 -8.55
N ASN A 494 -40.23 5.78 -8.69
CA ASN A 494 -39.34 4.65 -8.93
C ASN A 494 -38.64 4.79 -10.29
N TYR A 495 -37.44 4.20 -10.39
CA TYR A 495 -36.63 4.27 -11.60
C TYR A 495 -37.35 3.71 -12.83
N ASP A 496 -38.11 2.62 -12.66
CA ASP A 496 -38.91 1.99 -13.70
C ASP A 496 -40.29 2.63 -13.90
N ARG A 497 -40.61 3.68 -13.13
CA ARG A 497 -41.87 4.42 -13.14
C ARG A 497 -43.11 3.56 -12.83
N ARG A 498 -42.94 2.41 -12.18
CA ARG A 498 -44.03 1.53 -11.77
C ARG A 498 -44.25 1.57 -10.26
N PHE A 499 -45.50 1.40 -9.86
CA PHE A 499 -45.95 1.27 -8.46
C PHE A 499 -46.40 -0.16 -8.20
N ARG A 500 -46.25 -0.63 -6.96
CA ARG A 500 -46.48 -2.03 -6.57
C ARG A 500 -47.47 -2.20 -5.43
N GLY A 501 -48.16 -1.12 -5.04
CA GLY A 501 -49.07 -1.16 -3.90
C GLY A 501 -48.28 -1.15 -2.60
N GLU A 502 -48.01 -2.30 -2.02
CA GLU A 502 -47.26 -2.45 -0.78
C GLU A 502 -46.12 -3.46 -0.98
N VAL A 503 -44.96 -3.16 -0.40
CA VAL A 503 -43.76 -4.01 -0.54
C VAL A 503 -43.06 -4.21 0.80
N PRO A 504 -42.57 -5.43 1.10
CA PRO A 504 -41.75 -5.68 2.27
C PRO A 504 -40.40 -4.95 2.22
N LEU A 505 -39.85 -4.56 3.37
CA LEU A 505 -38.58 -3.82 3.47
C LEU A 505 -37.41 -4.54 2.80
N TYR A 506 -37.25 -5.86 3.01
CA TYR A 506 -36.14 -6.61 2.39
C TYR A 506 -36.19 -6.51 0.86
N TYR A 507 -37.38 -6.55 0.28
CA TYR A 507 -37.61 -6.48 -1.16
C TYR A 507 -37.40 -5.06 -1.68
N ALA A 508 -37.92 -4.05 -0.97
CA ALA A 508 -37.76 -2.65 -1.32
C ALA A 508 -36.28 -2.24 -1.35
N LEU A 509 -35.47 -2.71 -0.39
CA LEU A 509 -34.02 -2.51 -0.38
C LEU A 509 -33.33 -3.28 -1.52
N ALA A 510 -33.66 -4.57 -1.71
CA ALA A 510 -33.08 -5.42 -2.74
C ALA A 510 -33.28 -4.86 -4.16
N LYS A 511 -34.49 -4.38 -4.46
CA LYS A 511 -34.83 -3.73 -5.74
C LYS A 511 -34.50 -2.24 -5.76
N SER A 512 -34.03 -1.68 -4.65
CA SER A 512 -33.68 -0.27 -4.52
C SER A 512 -34.82 0.67 -4.91
N LEU A 513 -36.05 0.41 -4.45
CA LEU A 513 -37.23 1.21 -4.77
C LEU A 513 -37.15 2.60 -4.10
N ASN A 514 -37.55 3.65 -4.81
CA ASN A 514 -37.41 5.03 -4.34
C ASN A 514 -38.56 5.41 -3.40
N VAL A 515 -39.79 5.20 -3.84
CA VAL A 515 -41.02 5.61 -3.14
C VAL A 515 -41.14 4.93 -1.77
N PRO A 516 -41.01 3.59 -1.66
CA PRO A 516 -40.91 2.87 -0.39
C PRO A 516 -39.85 3.43 0.57
N THR A 517 -38.69 3.81 0.04
CA THR A 517 -37.59 4.32 0.87
C THR A 517 -37.91 5.72 1.40
N VAL A 518 -38.57 6.57 0.62
CA VAL A 518 -39.03 7.88 1.08
C VAL A 518 -40.09 7.70 2.17
N ASN A 519 -41.10 6.86 1.94
CA ASN A 519 -42.13 6.57 2.95
C ASN A 519 -41.52 6.05 4.25
N LEU A 520 -40.61 5.08 4.17
CA LEU A 520 -39.88 4.55 5.33
C LEU A 520 -39.12 5.66 6.07
N GLY A 521 -38.32 6.45 5.36
CA GLY A 521 -37.52 7.52 5.98
C GLY A 521 -38.38 8.60 6.63
N MET A 522 -39.53 8.93 6.04
CA MET A 522 -40.48 9.86 6.63
C MET A 522 -41.17 9.29 7.87
N GLN A 523 -41.51 8.00 7.89
CA GLN A 523 -42.04 7.31 9.09
C GLN A 523 -41.02 7.21 10.22
N VAL A 524 -39.74 7.01 9.89
CA VAL A 524 -38.64 6.96 10.87
C VAL A 524 -38.36 8.34 11.46
N GLY A 525 -38.50 9.38 10.64
CA GLY A 525 -38.17 10.77 10.93
C GLY A 525 -36.81 11.17 10.35
N LEU A 526 -36.76 12.31 9.66
CA LEU A 526 -35.58 12.75 8.93
C LEU A 526 -34.34 12.90 9.82
N GLU A 527 -34.49 13.49 11.01
CA GLU A 527 -33.39 13.66 11.96
C GLU A 527 -32.77 12.33 12.41
N GLN A 528 -33.58 11.28 12.57
CA GLN A 528 -33.05 9.98 12.98
C GLN A 528 -32.24 9.32 11.87
N VAL A 529 -32.62 9.54 10.61
CA VAL A 529 -31.82 9.12 9.45
C VAL A 529 -30.51 9.91 9.38
N ILE A 530 -30.55 11.22 9.57
CA ILE A 530 -29.35 12.09 9.62
C ILE A 530 -28.41 11.64 10.73
N ASN A 531 -28.90 11.48 11.96
CA ASN A 531 -28.11 11.02 13.10
C ASN A 531 -27.50 9.63 12.86
N THR A 532 -28.22 8.74 12.18
CA THR A 532 -27.67 7.44 11.78
C THR A 532 -26.52 7.61 10.79
N MET A 533 -26.64 8.46 9.77
CA MET A 533 -25.54 8.73 8.83
C MET A 533 -24.32 9.34 9.53
N VAL A 534 -24.52 10.26 10.47
CA VAL A 534 -23.43 10.85 11.28
C VAL A 534 -22.74 9.79 12.13
N GLN A 535 -23.49 8.92 12.79
CA GLN A 535 -22.93 7.80 13.57
C GLN A 535 -22.09 6.84 12.70
N LEU A 536 -22.47 6.65 11.43
CA LEU A 536 -21.72 5.83 10.49
C LEU A 536 -20.45 6.51 9.95
N GLY A 537 -20.23 7.80 10.24
CA GLY A 537 -19.01 8.55 9.88
C GLY A 537 -19.19 9.59 8.79
N VAL A 538 -20.42 9.96 8.41
CA VAL A 538 -20.67 11.08 7.51
C VAL A 538 -20.61 12.40 8.28
N ASP A 539 -19.94 13.42 7.75
CA ASP A 539 -19.94 14.75 8.36
C ASP A 539 -21.36 15.34 8.36
N ARG A 540 -21.80 15.86 9.50
CA ARG A 540 -23.12 16.50 9.67
C ARG A 540 -23.30 17.67 8.71
N ASN A 541 -22.23 18.41 8.40
CA ASN A 541 -22.26 19.59 7.55
C ASN A 541 -22.53 19.26 6.07
N GLU A 542 -22.24 18.03 5.65
CA GLU A 542 -22.51 17.54 4.29
C GLU A 542 -23.98 17.15 4.08
N ILE A 543 -24.78 17.06 5.16
CA ILE A 543 -26.14 16.52 5.12
C ILE A 543 -27.18 17.66 5.23
N PRO A 544 -27.85 18.04 4.13
CA PRO A 544 -28.93 19.01 4.19
C PRO A 544 -30.17 18.39 4.84
N LYS A 545 -30.92 19.19 5.62
CA LYS A 545 -32.17 18.73 6.27
C LYS A 545 -33.37 18.79 5.31
N LEU A 546 -33.34 17.99 4.26
CA LEU A 546 -34.39 17.92 3.23
C LEU A 546 -34.81 16.46 2.95
N PRO A 547 -36.09 16.17 2.62
CA PRO A 547 -36.53 14.80 2.31
C PRO A 547 -35.76 14.12 1.16
N SER A 548 -35.21 14.89 0.23
CA SER A 548 -34.42 14.38 -0.89
C SER A 548 -33.15 13.63 -0.47
N ILE A 549 -32.64 13.83 0.75
CA ILE A 549 -31.50 13.05 1.26
C ILE A 549 -31.82 11.56 1.37
N LEU A 550 -33.09 11.18 1.54
CA LEU A 550 -33.52 9.77 1.60
C LEU A 550 -33.23 9.02 0.29
N LEU A 551 -32.99 9.76 -0.80
CA LEU A 551 -32.58 9.24 -2.11
C LEU A 551 -31.14 9.63 -2.50
N GLY A 552 -30.39 10.24 -1.59
CA GLY A 552 -28.96 10.55 -1.75
C GLY A 552 -28.68 11.83 -2.54
N ALA A 553 -29.58 12.82 -2.43
CA ALA A 553 -29.41 14.14 -3.03
C ALA A 553 -28.45 15.05 -2.22
N PHE A 554 -27.27 14.52 -1.90
CA PHE A 554 -26.13 15.22 -1.28
C PHE A 554 -24.84 14.53 -1.74
N THR A 555 -23.71 15.20 -1.57
CA THR A 555 -22.44 14.77 -2.14
C THR A 555 -21.52 14.17 -1.08
N LEU A 556 -20.83 13.08 -1.42
CA LEU A 556 -19.74 12.53 -0.62
C LEU A 556 -18.62 12.09 -1.55
N THR A 557 -17.42 11.95 -0.99
CA THR A 557 -16.28 11.34 -1.66
C THR A 557 -16.35 9.81 -1.57
N PRO A 558 -15.72 9.06 -2.48
CA PRO A 558 -15.62 7.60 -2.36
C PRO A 558 -15.05 7.13 -1.01
N TYR A 559 -14.12 7.88 -0.42
CA TYR A 559 -13.61 7.64 0.93
C TYR A 559 -14.71 7.73 2.00
N GLN A 560 -15.49 8.81 2.02
CA GLN A 560 -16.59 9.00 2.99
C GLN A 560 -17.69 7.94 2.82
N VAL A 561 -18.03 7.60 1.58
CA VAL A 561 -18.96 6.49 1.29
C VAL A 561 -18.43 5.18 1.88
N THR A 562 -17.13 4.91 1.70
CA THR A 562 -16.50 3.70 2.22
C THR A 562 -16.55 3.64 3.75
N GLN A 563 -16.29 4.75 4.44
CA GLN A 563 -16.41 4.83 5.90
C GLN A 563 -17.84 4.49 6.37
N MET A 564 -18.85 5.02 5.69
CA MET A 564 -20.25 4.74 6.02
C MET A 564 -20.56 3.24 5.92
N TYR A 565 -20.12 2.58 4.84
CA TYR A 565 -20.38 1.15 4.62
C TYR A 565 -19.51 0.24 5.49
N GLN A 566 -18.28 0.64 5.83
CA GLN A 566 -17.44 -0.06 6.82
C GLN A 566 -18.21 -0.15 8.14
N SER A 567 -18.70 0.97 8.65
CA SER A 567 -19.48 1.02 9.91
C SER A 567 -20.74 0.15 9.88
N VAL A 568 -21.47 0.11 8.75
CA VAL A 568 -22.68 -0.72 8.62
C VAL A 568 -22.34 -2.22 8.62
N THR A 569 -21.27 -2.60 7.92
CA THR A 569 -21.00 -4.02 7.61
C THR A 569 -20.00 -4.68 8.55
N SER A 570 -19.43 -3.94 9.49
CA SER A 570 -18.64 -4.41 10.64
C SER A 570 -19.49 -4.76 11.87
N GLY A 571 -20.79 -5.04 11.69
CA GLY A 571 -21.71 -5.25 12.81
C GLY A 571 -22.02 -3.97 13.59
N GLY A 572 -21.92 -2.80 12.95
CA GLY A 572 -22.23 -1.51 13.59
C GLY A 572 -21.06 -0.89 14.34
N ARG A 573 -19.83 -1.40 14.14
CA ARG A 573 -18.60 -0.92 14.77
C ARG A 573 -17.85 0.00 13.81
N LYS A 574 -17.89 1.31 14.05
CA LYS A 574 -17.11 2.27 13.25
C LYS A 574 -15.63 2.12 13.60
N ALA A 575 -14.83 1.76 12.61
CA ALA A 575 -13.38 1.88 12.64
C ALA A 575 -12.98 3.01 11.69
N GLU A 576 -12.26 4.00 12.19
CA GLU A 576 -11.81 5.13 11.37
C GLU A 576 -10.88 4.61 10.26
N LEU A 577 -11.13 5.01 9.02
CA LEU A 577 -10.29 4.59 7.92
C LEU A 577 -8.86 5.11 8.10
N THR A 578 -7.87 4.28 7.83
CA THR A 578 -6.46 4.66 8.02
C THR A 578 -5.55 4.02 6.98
N ALA A 579 -4.64 4.81 6.42
CA ALA A 579 -3.54 4.39 5.55
C ALA A 579 -2.24 4.15 6.32
N LEU A 580 -2.11 4.70 7.53
CA LEU A 580 -0.89 4.72 8.33
C LEU A 580 -0.94 3.70 9.48
N ARG A 581 0.02 2.78 9.52
CA ARG A 581 0.15 1.77 10.57
C ARG A 581 1.14 2.18 11.65
N ALA A 582 2.36 2.53 11.26
CA ALA A 582 3.41 2.92 12.20
C ALA A 582 4.46 3.83 11.53
N VAL A 583 5.17 4.61 12.35
CA VAL A 583 6.36 5.37 11.94
C VAL A 583 7.46 5.13 12.94
N VAL A 584 8.62 4.70 12.44
CA VAL A 584 9.80 4.37 13.23
C VAL A 584 11.00 5.12 12.68
N ASP A 585 11.86 5.62 13.57
CA ASP A 585 13.12 6.23 13.17
C ASP A 585 14.21 5.18 12.80
N GLN A 586 15.43 5.65 12.56
CA GLN A 586 16.57 4.79 12.23
C GLN A 586 17.10 4.02 13.44
N GLN A 587 16.93 4.56 14.64
CA GLN A 587 17.34 3.97 15.91
C GLN A 587 16.36 2.89 16.40
N GLY A 588 15.16 2.81 15.81
CA GLY A 588 14.11 1.87 16.20
C GLY A 588 13.08 2.46 17.15
N ASN A 589 13.11 3.77 17.42
CA ASN A 589 12.12 4.42 18.26
C ASN A 589 10.80 4.58 17.49
N LEU A 590 9.71 4.20 18.14
CA LEU A 590 8.37 4.30 17.60
C LEU A 590 7.84 5.72 17.78
N LEU A 591 7.72 6.46 16.68
CA LEU A 591 7.20 7.84 16.68
C LEU A 591 5.67 7.87 16.62
N PHE A 592 5.07 6.85 15.99
CA PHE A 592 3.62 6.71 15.89
C PHE A 592 3.24 5.25 15.68
N GLN A 593 2.11 4.83 16.27
CA GLN A 593 1.49 3.53 15.99
C GLN A 593 -0.04 3.63 16.02
N SER A 594 -0.65 3.05 15.01
CA SER A 594 -2.10 2.93 14.86
C SER A 594 -2.57 1.56 15.33
N TYR A 595 -3.34 1.58 16.42
CA TYR A 595 -4.08 0.43 16.92
C TYR A 595 -5.51 0.47 16.39
N PRO A 596 -6.04 -0.58 15.75
CA PRO A 596 -7.40 -0.59 15.23
C PRO A 596 -8.40 -0.43 16.38
N LYS A 597 -8.99 0.76 16.50
CA LYS A 597 -10.02 1.09 17.50
C LYS A 597 -11.37 1.15 16.80
N ALA A 598 -12.19 0.13 17.03
CA ALA A 598 -13.55 0.09 16.52
C ALA A 598 -14.55 0.39 17.65
N LYS A 599 -15.42 1.38 17.45
CA LYS A 599 -16.44 1.79 18.43
C LYS A 599 -17.82 1.33 17.95
N GLN A 600 -18.61 0.69 18.82
CA GLN A 600 -20.01 0.40 18.52
C GLN A 600 -20.79 1.72 18.41
N VAL A 601 -21.28 2.06 17.23
CA VAL A 601 -22.00 3.33 16.95
C VAL A 601 -23.49 3.13 16.68
N VAL A 602 -23.87 1.93 16.24
CA VAL A 602 -25.27 1.52 16.03
C VAL A 602 -25.45 0.10 16.57
N PRO A 603 -26.67 -0.35 16.92
CA PRO A 603 -26.89 -1.71 17.41
C PRO A 603 -26.45 -2.79 16.41
N GLU A 604 -25.77 -3.82 16.92
CA GLU A 604 -25.25 -4.94 16.11
C GLU A 604 -26.36 -5.64 15.31
N GLN A 605 -27.51 -5.87 15.94
CA GLN A 605 -28.68 -6.50 15.34
C GLN A 605 -29.19 -5.73 14.12
N ALA A 606 -29.31 -4.40 14.24
CA ALA A 606 -29.80 -3.55 13.16
C ALA A 606 -28.79 -3.50 11.98
N ALA A 607 -27.49 -3.43 12.29
CA ALA A 607 -26.41 -3.48 11.31
C ALA A 607 -26.36 -4.83 10.57
N TRP A 608 -26.53 -5.92 11.32
CA TRP A 608 -26.61 -7.28 10.78
C TRP A 608 -27.82 -7.44 9.86
N LEU A 609 -29.02 -7.01 10.27
CA LEU A 609 -30.24 -7.08 9.45
C LEU A 609 -30.12 -6.22 8.18
N THR A 610 -29.50 -5.05 8.28
CA THR A 610 -29.22 -4.19 7.12
C THR A 610 -28.26 -4.88 6.15
N THR A 611 -27.19 -5.51 6.67
CA THR A 611 -26.22 -6.28 5.86
C THR A 611 -26.87 -7.49 5.20
N TYR A 612 -27.74 -8.22 5.92
CA TYR A 612 -28.57 -9.28 5.34
C TYR A 612 -29.48 -8.75 4.22
N GLY A 613 -30.12 -7.59 4.41
CA GLY A 613 -30.86 -6.90 3.35
C GLY A 613 -29.99 -6.56 2.13
N MET A 614 -28.73 -6.18 2.34
CA MET A 614 -27.77 -5.95 1.25
C MET A 614 -27.32 -7.25 0.56
N LYS A 615 -27.28 -8.40 1.25
CA LYS A 615 -27.10 -9.71 0.60
C LYS A 615 -28.24 -10.00 -0.39
N ASN A 616 -29.46 -9.55 -0.09
CA ASN A 616 -30.60 -9.67 -1.01
C ASN A 616 -30.48 -8.79 -2.26
N VAL A 617 -29.74 -7.68 -2.19
CA VAL A 617 -29.41 -6.86 -3.38
C VAL A 617 -28.58 -7.67 -4.37
N VAL A 618 -27.69 -8.53 -3.89
CA VAL A 618 -26.85 -9.41 -4.70
C VAL A 618 -27.59 -10.69 -5.10
N SER A 619 -28.33 -11.34 -4.22
CA SER A 619 -28.97 -12.62 -4.55
C SER A 619 -30.15 -12.46 -5.52
N GLN A 620 -30.95 -11.41 -5.37
CA GLN A 620 -32.20 -11.22 -6.14
C GLN A 620 -32.45 -9.79 -6.62
N GLY A 621 -31.56 -8.85 -6.28
CA GLY A 621 -31.76 -7.42 -6.46
C GLY A 621 -31.04 -6.80 -7.65
N THR A 622 -30.69 -5.53 -7.51
CA THR A 622 -30.02 -4.73 -8.55
C THR A 622 -28.59 -5.19 -8.87
N ALA A 623 -27.98 -6.01 -8.02
CA ALA A 623 -26.65 -6.57 -8.19
C ALA A 623 -26.64 -8.08 -8.52
N ARG A 624 -27.80 -8.67 -8.89
CA ARG A 624 -27.94 -10.09 -9.27
C ARG A 624 -26.99 -10.60 -10.33
N PHE A 625 -26.37 -9.69 -11.09
CA PHE A 625 -25.33 -10.02 -12.04
C PHE A 625 -24.14 -10.79 -11.41
N LEU A 626 -23.84 -10.57 -10.13
CA LEU A 626 -22.74 -11.28 -9.46
C LEU A 626 -23.12 -12.71 -9.05
N GLN A 627 -24.41 -13.03 -8.92
CA GLN A 627 -24.86 -14.27 -8.31
C GLN A 627 -24.41 -15.55 -9.03
N PRO A 628 -24.46 -15.65 -10.38
CA PRO A 628 -24.05 -16.86 -11.07
C PRO A 628 -22.58 -17.23 -10.83
N LYS A 629 -21.71 -16.24 -10.58
CA LYS A 629 -20.26 -16.44 -10.46
C LYS A 629 -19.78 -16.48 -9.01
N PHE A 630 -20.42 -15.70 -8.13
CA PHE A 630 -19.96 -15.48 -6.76
C PHE A 630 -21.03 -15.82 -5.71
N GLY A 631 -22.06 -16.58 -6.06
CA GLY A 631 -23.14 -16.95 -5.13
C GLY A 631 -22.64 -17.67 -3.87
N TRP A 632 -21.57 -18.47 -4.01
CA TRP A 632 -20.90 -19.16 -2.90
C TRP A 632 -20.29 -18.22 -1.86
N ALA A 633 -19.86 -17.02 -2.26
CA ALA A 633 -19.26 -16.03 -1.36
C ALA A 633 -20.32 -15.25 -0.55
N ALA A 634 -21.60 -15.37 -0.94
CA ALA A 634 -22.73 -14.74 -0.28
C ALA A 634 -22.52 -13.23 -0.02
N LEU A 635 -22.01 -12.53 -1.03
CA LEU A 635 -21.65 -11.10 -0.99
C LEU A 635 -22.84 -10.22 -0.58
N ALA A 636 -22.52 -9.07 0.04
CA ALA A 636 -23.46 -7.97 0.19
C ALA A 636 -23.07 -6.83 -0.74
N GLY A 637 -24.03 -5.97 -1.10
CA GLY A 637 -23.70 -4.78 -1.85
C GLY A 637 -24.86 -3.83 -2.08
N LYS A 638 -24.54 -2.67 -2.65
CA LYS A 638 -25.52 -1.67 -3.02
C LYS A 638 -25.12 -0.93 -4.29
N THR A 639 -26.07 -0.82 -5.23
CA THR A 639 -25.93 0.02 -6.42
C THR A 639 -26.38 1.45 -6.14
N GLY A 640 -25.65 2.43 -6.67
CA GLY A 640 -26.03 3.83 -6.70
C GLY A 640 -26.09 4.35 -8.14
N THR A 641 -27.05 5.21 -8.42
CA THR A 641 -27.21 5.88 -9.72
C THR A 641 -27.84 7.24 -9.44
N THR A 642 -27.26 8.29 -10.00
CA THR A 642 -27.75 9.67 -9.86
C THR A 642 -28.60 10.07 -11.06
N ASP A 643 -29.27 11.21 -10.94
CA ASP A 643 -30.11 11.75 -12.00
C ASP A 643 -29.33 11.92 -13.31
N LYS A 644 -30.01 11.63 -14.43
CA LYS A 644 -29.42 11.61 -15.78
C LYS A 644 -28.19 10.70 -15.91
N ALA A 645 -28.00 9.73 -15.00
CA ALA A 645 -26.86 8.80 -14.99
C ALA A 645 -25.50 9.52 -15.10
N ARG A 646 -25.32 10.58 -14.29
CA ARG A 646 -24.05 11.30 -14.16
C ARG A 646 -22.99 10.49 -13.42
N ASP A 647 -23.43 9.79 -12.37
CA ASP A 647 -22.59 8.97 -11.51
C ASP A 647 -23.10 7.53 -11.48
N SER A 648 -22.17 6.60 -11.67
CA SER A 648 -22.38 5.17 -11.47
C SER A 648 -21.61 4.75 -10.24
N TRP A 649 -22.31 4.21 -9.25
CA TRP A 649 -21.72 3.77 -7.99
C TRP A 649 -22.02 2.31 -7.70
N PHE A 650 -21.08 1.65 -7.04
CA PHE A 650 -21.29 0.36 -6.42
C PHE A 650 -20.47 0.24 -5.15
N VAL A 651 -21.06 -0.27 -4.08
CA VAL A 651 -20.32 -0.74 -2.90
C VAL A 651 -20.53 -2.24 -2.78
N GLY A 652 -19.45 -2.99 -2.79
CA GLY A 652 -19.43 -4.44 -2.61
C GLY A 652 -18.73 -4.83 -1.31
N ILE A 653 -19.23 -5.88 -0.67
CA ILE A 653 -18.73 -6.36 0.62
C ILE A 653 -18.58 -7.88 0.57
N ASP A 654 -17.40 -8.35 0.92
CA ASP A 654 -17.09 -9.76 1.13
C ASP A 654 -16.65 -10.00 2.59
N GLY A 655 -16.13 -11.20 2.91
CA GLY A 655 -15.65 -11.52 4.25
C GLY A 655 -14.55 -10.59 4.77
N ARG A 656 -13.70 -10.10 3.85
CA ARG A 656 -12.45 -9.36 4.10
C ARG A 656 -12.62 -7.85 4.03
N GLU A 657 -13.25 -7.35 2.97
CA GLU A 657 -13.17 -5.93 2.60
C GLU A 657 -14.51 -5.30 2.19
N VAL A 658 -14.57 -3.99 2.35
CA VAL A 658 -15.58 -3.11 1.78
C VAL A 658 -14.94 -2.35 0.63
N VAL A 659 -15.52 -2.45 -0.56
CA VAL A 659 -14.99 -1.85 -1.79
C VAL A 659 -16.00 -0.91 -2.40
N THR A 660 -15.67 0.38 -2.42
CA THR A 660 -16.45 1.40 -3.12
C THR A 660 -15.85 1.65 -4.50
N VAL A 661 -16.69 1.61 -5.52
CA VAL A 661 -16.35 1.93 -6.91
C VAL A 661 -17.24 3.07 -7.40
N TRP A 662 -16.60 4.10 -7.95
CA TRP A 662 -17.26 5.22 -8.62
C TRP A 662 -16.80 5.33 -10.07
N LEU A 663 -17.73 5.69 -10.95
CA LEU A 663 -17.47 6.15 -12.31
C LEU A 663 -18.27 7.41 -12.60
N GLY A 664 -17.65 8.36 -13.29
CA GLY A 664 -18.29 9.61 -13.69
C GLY A 664 -17.42 10.42 -14.64
N ARG A 665 -17.81 11.67 -14.86
CA ARG A 665 -17.01 12.65 -15.60
C ARG A 665 -16.70 13.84 -14.73
N ASP A 666 -15.49 14.38 -14.89
CA ASP A 666 -15.07 15.56 -14.12
C ASP A 666 -15.99 16.75 -14.34
N ASP A 667 -16.41 16.97 -15.59
CA ASP A 667 -17.36 18.02 -15.99
C ASP A 667 -18.83 17.76 -15.59
N ASN A 668 -19.07 16.69 -14.82
CA ASN A 668 -20.38 16.33 -14.27
C ASN A 668 -21.49 16.10 -15.32
N LYS A 669 -21.11 15.86 -16.59
CA LYS A 669 -22.04 15.46 -17.65
C LYS A 669 -22.41 13.98 -17.53
N PRO A 670 -23.57 13.57 -18.09
CA PRO A 670 -23.99 12.17 -18.12
C PRO A 670 -22.94 11.20 -18.67
N ILE A 671 -22.85 10.01 -18.07
CA ILE A 671 -22.08 8.87 -18.61
C ILE A 671 -22.97 7.76 -19.17
N ASN A 672 -24.30 7.88 -19.03
CA ASN A 672 -25.28 6.90 -19.52
C ASN A 672 -25.03 5.47 -19.01
N LEU A 673 -24.39 5.32 -17.85
CA LEU A 673 -24.16 4.07 -17.17
C LEU A 673 -24.83 4.11 -15.80
N THR A 674 -25.74 3.18 -15.54
CA THR A 674 -26.28 2.96 -14.19
C THR A 674 -25.24 2.27 -13.31
N GLY A 675 -25.49 2.19 -12.00
CA GLY A 675 -24.64 1.47 -11.04
C GLY A 675 -24.40 0.01 -11.47
N SER A 676 -25.45 -0.67 -11.92
CA SER A 676 -25.38 -2.07 -12.40
C SER A 676 -24.69 -2.24 -13.77
N ALA A 677 -24.66 -1.18 -14.59
CA ALA A 677 -24.09 -1.21 -15.94
C ALA A 677 -22.64 -0.70 -16.01
N GLY A 678 -22.20 0.07 -15.02
CA GLY A 678 -20.86 0.67 -14.91
C GLY A 678 -20.08 0.13 -13.70
N ALA A 679 -20.19 0.78 -12.54
CA ALA A 679 -19.38 0.51 -11.35
C ALA A 679 -19.42 -0.96 -10.90
N LEU A 680 -20.59 -1.60 -10.94
CA LEU A 680 -20.72 -3.04 -10.65
C LEU A 680 -19.88 -3.93 -11.58
N ARG A 681 -19.71 -3.53 -12.84
CA ARG A 681 -18.92 -4.29 -13.83
C ARG A 681 -17.43 -4.16 -13.57
N LEU A 682 -16.99 -2.99 -13.13
CA LEU A 682 -15.62 -2.78 -12.67
C LEU A 682 -15.36 -3.57 -11.38
N TYR A 683 -16.28 -3.53 -10.41
CA TYR A 683 -16.19 -4.34 -9.18
C TYR A 683 -16.14 -5.85 -9.47
N ASN A 684 -17.01 -6.36 -10.35
CA ASN A 684 -16.96 -7.76 -10.78
C ASN A 684 -15.57 -8.16 -11.26
N ASN A 685 -14.97 -7.32 -12.09
CA ASN A 685 -13.66 -7.60 -12.67
C ASN A 685 -12.52 -7.54 -11.63
N TYR A 686 -12.65 -6.67 -10.63
CA TYR A 686 -11.78 -6.70 -9.45
C TYR A 686 -11.91 -8.03 -8.68
N LEU A 687 -13.13 -8.49 -8.39
CA LEU A 687 -13.36 -9.77 -7.71
C LEU A 687 -12.83 -10.98 -8.47
N GLU A 688 -12.91 -10.98 -9.80
CA GLU A 688 -12.33 -12.04 -10.65
C GLU A 688 -10.82 -12.19 -10.47
N ARG A 689 -10.13 -11.13 -10.03
CA ARG A 689 -8.68 -11.13 -9.82
C ARG A 689 -8.33 -11.36 -8.36
N ARG A 690 -8.98 -10.64 -7.45
CA ARG A 690 -8.64 -10.66 -6.03
C ARG A 690 -9.24 -11.86 -5.28
N HIS A 691 -10.29 -12.47 -5.85
CA HIS A 691 -11.13 -13.54 -5.28
C HIS A 691 -11.77 -13.13 -3.94
N PRO A 692 -13.10 -13.16 -3.82
CA PRO A 692 -13.75 -12.74 -2.59
C PRO A 692 -13.57 -13.76 -1.46
N GLU A 693 -13.58 -13.30 -0.22
CA GLU A 693 -13.77 -14.18 0.93
C GLU A 693 -15.27 -14.37 1.25
N PRO A 694 -15.72 -15.55 1.68
CA PRO A 694 -17.12 -15.75 2.05
C PRO A 694 -17.57 -14.77 3.15
N LEU A 695 -18.64 -14.00 2.88
CA LEU A 695 -19.23 -13.11 3.86
C LEU A 695 -20.10 -13.91 4.84
N ARG A 696 -19.44 -14.41 5.90
CA ARG A 696 -20.06 -15.05 7.05
C ARG A 696 -20.49 -13.99 8.06
N LEU A 697 -21.79 -13.92 8.34
CA LEU A 697 -22.34 -13.03 9.35
C LEU A 697 -22.57 -13.82 10.64
N THR A 698 -21.83 -13.50 11.71
CA THR A 698 -22.05 -14.08 13.03
C THR A 698 -23.44 -13.73 13.53
N TRP A 699 -24.20 -14.70 14.04
CA TRP A 699 -25.56 -14.48 14.53
C TRP A 699 -25.55 -13.70 15.86
N PRO A 700 -26.06 -12.45 15.91
CA PRO A 700 -26.09 -11.66 17.13
C PRO A 700 -27.10 -12.21 18.14
N LYS A 701 -26.86 -11.92 19.43
CA LYS A 701 -27.84 -12.18 20.48
C LYS A 701 -29.17 -11.47 20.17
N LYS A 702 -30.29 -12.07 20.59
CA LYS A 702 -31.65 -11.52 20.40
C LYS A 702 -32.10 -11.35 18.94
N LEU A 703 -31.42 -11.99 17.98
CA LEU A 703 -32.03 -12.26 16.68
C LEU A 703 -32.73 -13.62 16.72
N THR A 704 -33.90 -13.68 16.10
CA THR A 704 -34.64 -14.92 15.86
C THR A 704 -35.01 -15.03 14.38
N THR A 705 -35.34 -16.24 13.93
CA THR A 705 -35.88 -16.48 12.60
C THR A 705 -37.40 -16.51 12.71
N VAL A 706 -38.06 -15.65 11.96
CA VAL A 706 -39.53 -15.60 11.88
C VAL A 706 -39.98 -16.11 10.52
N LYS A 707 -41.02 -16.93 10.51
CA LYS A 707 -41.64 -17.47 9.30
C LYS A 707 -42.83 -16.62 8.87
N TYR A 708 -43.00 -16.52 7.55
CA TYR A 708 -44.00 -15.71 6.90
C TYR A 708 -44.61 -16.47 5.72
N ASN A 709 -45.89 -16.23 5.47
CA ASN A 709 -46.54 -16.53 4.21
C ASN A 709 -46.53 -15.30 3.32
N ARG A 710 -46.22 -15.53 2.05
CA ARG A 710 -46.32 -14.50 1.02
C ARG A 710 -47.73 -14.44 0.46
N LEU A 711 -48.40 -13.33 0.69
CA LEU A 711 -49.76 -13.10 0.19
C LEU A 711 -49.76 -12.81 -1.32
N PRO A 712 -50.90 -12.96 -2.03
CA PRO A 712 -50.97 -12.73 -3.48
C PRO A 712 -50.55 -11.32 -3.92
N ASN A 713 -50.79 -10.31 -3.07
CA ASN A 713 -50.35 -8.93 -3.28
C ASN A 713 -48.84 -8.72 -3.05
N GLY A 714 -48.10 -9.76 -2.65
CA GLY A 714 -46.66 -9.74 -2.43
C GLY A 714 -46.22 -9.32 -1.03
N THR A 715 -47.14 -8.98 -0.13
CA THR A 715 -46.83 -8.68 1.28
C THR A 715 -46.58 -9.95 2.08
N LEU A 716 -46.05 -9.78 3.30
CA LEU A 716 -45.74 -10.88 4.21
C LEU A 716 -46.65 -10.84 5.43
N ALA A 717 -47.37 -11.93 5.66
CA ALA A 717 -48.10 -12.17 6.91
C ALA A 717 -47.29 -13.16 7.75
N MET A 718 -47.13 -12.88 9.04
CA MET A 718 -46.44 -13.79 9.95
C MET A 718 -47.24 -15.10 10.04
N ASP A 719 -46.59 -16.22 9.77
CA ASP A 719 -47.16 -17.55 9.89
C ASP A 719 -46.05 -18.53 10.31
N CYS A 720 -46.24 -19.20 11.44
CA CYS A 720 -45.30 -20.16 12.01
C CYS A 720 -45.13 -21.41 11.13
N ALA A 721 -46.10 -21.70 10.25
CA ALA A 721 -46.01 -22.74 9.23
C ALA A 721 -45.49 -22.21 7.87
N GLY A 722 -45.20 -20.91 7.77
CA GLY A 722 -44.89 -20.27 6.51
C GLY A 722 -43.58 -20.71 5.86
N ASN A 723 -43.54 -20.61 4.53
CA ASN A 723 -42.41 -21.07 3.70
C ASN A 723 -41.27 -20.05 3.56
N GLN A 724 -41.50 -18.78 3.89
CA GLN A 724 -40.48 -17.74 3.82
C GLN A 724 -39.95 -17.40 5.21
N SER A 725 -38.66 -17.60 5.42
CA SER A 725 -37.98 -17.27 6.68
C SER A 725 -37.20 -15.97 6.56
N LEU A 726 -37.40 -15.05 7.51
CA LEU A 726 -36.64 -13.81 7.62
C LEU A 726 -36.11 -13.63 9.05
N PRO A 727 -34.87 -13.14 9.21
CA PRO A 727 -34.35 -12.78 10.52
C PRO A 727 -35.04 -11.51 11.03
N ALA A 728 -35.33 -11.48 12.33
CA ALA A 728 -35.92 -10.34 13.02
C ALA A 728 -35.24 -10.12 14.38
N TRP A 729 -35.15 -8.87 14.81
CA TRP A 729 -34.63 -8.52 16.13
C TRP A 729 -35.74 -8.64 17.17
N ASP A 730 -35.64 -9.68 17.99
CA ASP A 730 -36.60 -10.04 19.02
C ASP A 730 -36.05 -9.64 20.40
N LYS A 731 -36.25 -8.37 20.79
CA LYS A 731 -35.63 -7.78 21.99
C LYS A 731 -36.07 -8.48 23.29
N ASP A 732 -37.32 -8.90 23.35
CA ASP A 732 -38.05 -9.42 24.50
C ASP A 732 -38.44 -10.90 24.35
N GLY A 733 -38.22 -11.52 23.19
CA GLY A 733 -38.61 -12.91 22.93
C GLY A 733 -40.06 -13.06 22.47
N SER A 734 -40.79 -11.95 22.27
CA SER A 734 -42.21 -11.95 21.91
C SER A 734 -42.49 -12.49 20.51
N LEU A 735 -41.53 -12.44 19.59
CA LEU A 735 -41.69 -13.00 18.25
C LEU A 735 -41.51 -14.51 18.26
N ARG A 736 -40.55 -15.01 19.04
CA ARG A 736 -40.33 -16.44 19.23
C ARG A 736 -41.49 -17.10 19.98
N SER A 737 -41.94 -16.51 21.09
CA SER A 737 -43.01 -17.07 21.92
C SER A 737 -44.33 -17.24 21.17
N ARG A 738 -44.66 -16.32 20.25
CA ARG A 738 -45.84 -16.40 19.37
C ARG A 738 -45.91 -17.67 18.52
N CYS A 739 -44.76 -18.24 18.14
CA CYS A 739 -44.71 -19.48 17.37
C CYS A 739 -44.44 -20.73 18.22
N ASP A 740 -43.96 -20.58 19.44
CA ASP A 740 -43.83 -21.69 20.39
C ASP A 740 -45.19 -22.02 21.06
N GLY A 741 -46.06 -21.03 21.27
CA GLY A 741 -47.43 -21.22 21.78
C GLY A 741 -48.42 -21.84 20.80
N SER A 742 -48.10 -21.86 19.49
CA SER A 742 -48.93 -22.48 18.44
C SER A 742 -48.61 -23.96 18.16
N LYS A 743 -47.72 -24.56 18.96
CA LYS A 743 -47.53 -26.02 18.97
C LYS A 743 -48.74 -26.69 19.68
N PRO A 744 -49.25 -27.84 19.20
CA PRO A 744 -50.45 -28.49 19.75
C PRO A 744 -50.38 -28.89 21.24
N ALA A 745 -49.21 -28.76 21.88
CA ALA A 745 -49.05 -28.94 23.32
C ALA A 745 -49.66 -27.79 24.16
N GLY A 746 -49.90 -26.61 23.58
CA GLY A 746 -50.56 -25.48 24.27
C GLY A 746 -52.03 -25.75 24.59
N TRP A 747 -52.77 -26.31 23.62
CA TRP A 747 -54.17 -26.71 23.82
C TRP A 747 -54.33 -27.75 24.93
N ILE A 748 -53.45 -28.76 25.00
CA ILE A 748 -53.51 -29.77 26.07
C ILE A 748 -53.20 -29.13 27.44
N LYS A 749 -52.29 -28.16 27.53
CA LYS A 749 -52.02 -27.45 28.79
C LYS A 749 -53.19 -26.57 29.23
N ASP A 750 -53.84 -25.87 28.31
CA ASP A 750 -55.00 -25.02 28.61
C ASP A 750 -56.26 -25.85 28.95
N MET A 751 -56.33 -27.11 28.53
CA MET A 751 -57.41 -28.03 28.90
C MET A 751 -57.27 -28.60 30.32
N PHE A 752 -56.06 -28.57 30.90
CA PHE A 752 -55.77 -29.10 32.24
C PHE A 752 -55.40 -28.03 33.28
N SER A 753 -55.43 -26.74 32.93
CA SER A 753 -55.33 -25.65 33.90
C SER A 753 -56.71 -25.22 34.39
N TRP A 754 -57.28 -26.01 35.31
CA TRP A 754 -58.29 -25.54 36.25
C TRP A 754 -57.59 -25.24 37.58
N ASN A 755 -57.53 -23.96 37.94
CA ASN A 755 -57.58 -23.43 39.31
C ASN A 755 -57.72 -21.90 39.25
#